data_AF-A0A7C5DBL9-F1
#
_entry.id   AF-A0A7C5DBL9-F1
#
_cell.length_a   1.000
_cell.length_b   1.000
_cell.length_c   1.000
_cell.angle_alpha   90.00
_cell.angle_beta   90.00
_cell.angle_gamma   90.00
#
_symmetry.space_group_name_H-M   'P 1'
#
loop_
_entity.id
_entity.type
_entity.pdbx_description
1 polymer ?
#
loop_
_entity_poly.entity_id
_entity_poly.type
_entity_poly.pdbx_seq_one_letter_code
_entity_poly.pdbx_strand_id
1 'polypeptide(L)'
;MTHFIKKTLITFGILSVILMANEASTTTETKNNVHNLAIYHTVTGDVQDTYNAMVEKKLKSIGFNLTDAHKRVNDQYEAKWGSTILDVLSFMPIVRDRTVIPLLNIDPRIAGFAPFNLVIHKKLDENVSYVGHLVPKVMLDILGIDNPEVRKKFSAPFKALDATIAQELGGDVRTIPYQALPKKTMINYEYEFDTPEDMDDFIDEFQNTFELAFINKGYLIAGYHSFMDATPDAEEILSEYDAFWTYSLCHLEFSYNMFDTEGARPEAGLFAPCTMYMYIRKGSNKLVVGMFRLHNWSATLNIKSQKRLDLINKLDTEIPSILEGLGMKSVPNVNPLLENKTSSTPSTKKQNVVSTEKVVAPIAATASVNKEKKETVQVSKPQVATENAKIEKIKVGNETVTIAIPKVPKAIKCNSTAYNAGNDRSIKFSKRVPPNYKPHSFDRAQKAKTSTHTRIGEVNNGKVSAYLRGKFMTVDAAKEKLKAAGFEIITTAPVNKKGDLISIVFTDKSLVTMASKANRGFIASLRLLVDTQEKTISITNPLYMAKGFLQNDFDETNANKILVRLLTHFTDLNNSKDSLKFQLLPKYQFMKGMPHFQDMVEVASGKNLLEKIKNNDKVVFSQTLDNGATLIGIKLSKRTRKFTKRIGRNNAAMLPYPILIENGKAKILDPKYYISFMYPLLTMSEFMTIATVPDAMVKDCEKVFK
;
A
#
# COMPACT_ATOMS: atom_id res chain seq x y z
N MET A 1 35.64 74.32 -32.20
CA MET A 1 37.00 74.53 -31.68
C MET A 1 36.92 74.87 -30.20
N THR A 2 37.91 74.45 -29.41
CA THR A 2 38.38 75.03 -28.13
C THR A 2 37.36 75.72 -27.20
N HIS A 3 36.89 75.05 -26.15
CA HIS A 3 37.48 75.03 -24.79
C HIS A 3 37.36 76.36 -24.00
N PHE A 4 36.60 76.32 -22.89
CA PHE A 4 36.57 77.40 -21.90
C PHE A 4 36.61 76.85 -20.45
N ILE A 5 37.72 77.14 -19.77
CA ILE A 5 37.91 77.33 -18.32
C ILE A 5 37.53 76.20 -17.33
N LYS A 6 38.55 75.61 -16.70
CA LYS A 6 38.51 74.99 -15.36
C LYS A 6 38.65 76.06 -14.27
N LYS A 7 38.08 75.87 -13.07
CA LYS A 7 38.63 76.46 -11.82
C LYS A 7 38.13 75.78 -10.54
N THR A 8 38.97 75.83 -9.49
CA THR A 8 38.64 75.61 -8.06
C THR A 8 38.25 74.16 -7.66
N LEU A 9 38.89 73.48 -6.70
CA LEU A 9 40.21 73.63 -6.06
C LEU A 9 40.59 72.27 -5.40
N ILE A 10 41.84 72.11 -4.93
CA ILE A 10 42.28 71.00 -4.06
C ILE A 10 43.19 71.55 -2.96
N THR A 11 42.87 71.33 -1.68
CA THR A 11 43.85 71.36 -0.58
C THR A 11 43.40 70.60 0.67
N PHE A 12 44.18 69.57 1.02
CA PHE A 12 44.55 69.07 2.37
C PHE A 12 43.70 69.38 3.64
N GLY A 13 43.54 68.36 4.49
CA GLY A 13 44.07 68.49 5.87
C GLY A 13 43.40 67.76 7.04
N ILE A 14 43.87 66.54 7.35
CA ILE A 14 44.25 66.09 8.72
C ILE A 14 43.19 66.08 9.87
N LEU A 15 42.90 64.85 10.34
CA LEU A 15 42.68 64.41 11.73
C LEU A 15 41.64 65.10 12.64
N SER A 16 40.65 64.31 13.09
CA SER A 16 40.13 64.34 14.47
C SER A 16 39.48 63.00 14.83
N VAL A 17 39.57 62.61 16.11
CA VAL A 17 39.00 61.38 16.71
C VAL A 17 38.38 61.81 18.06
N ILE A 18 37.45 61.01 18.61
CA ILE A 18 36.77 61.20 19.93
C ILE A 18 35.68 62.30 19.89
N LEU A 19 34.47 62.19 20.47
CA LEU A 19 33.58 61.10 20.94
C LEU A 19 32.26 61.78 21.40
N MET A 20 31.19 61.01 21.66
CA MET A 20 29.89 61.44 22.22
C MET A 20 28.97 62.23 21.25
N ALA A 21 27.63 62.12 21.31
CA ALA A 21 26.77 61.31 22.18
C ALA A 21 25.64 60.60 21.39
N ASN A 22 25.04 59.57 21.99
CA ASN A 22 23.88 58.88 21.41
C ASN A 22 22.57 59.66 21.64
N GLU A 23 21.79 59.86 20.58
CA GLU A 23 20.32 59.86 20.70
C GLU A 23 19.81 58.55 20.09
N ALA A 24 19.43 57.61 20.97
CA ALA A 24 18.95 56.30 20.56
C ALA A 24 17.45 56.37 20.21
N SER A 25 17.13 56.59 18.94
CA SER A 25 15.77 56.40 18.41
C SER A 25 15.28 54.99 18.75
N THR A 26 14.34 54.87 19.69
CA THR A 26 13.82 53.59 20.18
C THR A 26 12.87 52.95 19.16
N THR A 27 13.41 52.46 18.05
CA THR A 27 12.73 51.46 17.22
C THR A 27 12.52 50.22 18.07
N THR A 28 11.27 49.91 18.40
CA THR A 28 10.92 48.67 19.11
C THR A 28 11.27 47.47 18.22
N GLU A 29 12.39 46.80 18.51
CA GLU A 29 12.70 45.51 17.91
C GLU A 29 11.61 44.50 18.26
N THR A 30 10.72 44.23 17.31
CA THR A 30 9.91 43.01 17.34
C THR A 30 10.87 41.84 17.20
N LYS A 31 11.23 41.23 18.34
CA LYS A 31 11.97 39.96 18.40
C LYS A 31 11.18 38.89 17.64
N ASN A 32 11.51 38.73 16.36
CA ASN A 32 11.02 37.64 15.54
C ASN A 32 11.58 36.34 16.13
N ASN A 33 10.76 35.64 16.90
CA ASN A 33 11.09 34.36 17.50
C ASN A 33 11.19 33.28 16.40
N VAL A 34 12.29 33.29 15.67
CA VAL A 34 12.59 32.28 14.65
C VAL A 34 12.93 30.97 15.36
N HIS A 35 12.21 29.91 15.02
CA HIS A 35 12.36 28.58 15.59
C HIS A 35 12.83 27.59 14.52
N ASN A 36 13.56 26.55 14.93
CA ASN A 36 14.05 25.53 14.00
C ASN A 36 12.96 24.47 13.76
N LEU A 37 12.64 24.22 12.49
CA LEU A 37 11.66 23.23 12.03
C LEU A 37 12.32 21.86 11.79
N ALA A 38 13.43 21.86 11.05
CA ALA A 38 14.05 20.66 10.53
C ALA A 38 15.55 20.83 10.36
N ILE A 39 16.27 19.71 10.41
CA ILE A 39 17.67 19.61 9.97
C ILE A 39 17.67 19.01 8.56
N TYR A 40 18.50 19.58 7.68
CA TYR A 40 18.69 19.12 6.32
C TYR A 40 20.18 19.02 5.98
N HIS A 41 20.59 17.87 5.45
CA HIS A 41 21.85 17.66 4.76
C HIS A 41 21.66 17.96 3.28
N THR A 42 22.41 18.93 2.77
CA THR A 42 22.45 19.31 1.36
C THR A 42 23.71 18.72 0.75
N VAL A 43 23.56 17.70 -0.11
CA VAL A 43 24.68 16.90 -0.64
C VAL A 43 24.71 17.01 -2.17
N THR A 44 25.88 17.31 -2.75
CA THR A 44 26.04 17.39 -4.20
C THR A 44 25.96 16.01 -4.84
N GLY A 45 25.24 15.90 -5.96
CA GLY A 45 25.00 14.64 -6.68
C GLY A 45 23.72 13.92 -6.26
N ASP A 46 23.51 12.74 -6.85
CA ASP A 46 22.57 11.74 -6.32
C ASP A 46 23.28 10.91 -5.22
N VAL A 47 22.61 10.75 -4.08
CA VAL A 47 23.07 9.90 -2.96
C VAL A 47 22.04 8.84 -2.56
N GLN A 48 21.01 8.59 -3.39
CA GLN A 48 19.89 7.68 -3.11
C GLN A 48 20.33 6.32 -2.56
N ASP A 49 21.37 5.70 -3.13
CA ASP A 49 21.78 4.35 -2.75
C ASP A 49 22.59 4.31 -1.45
N THR A 50 23.44 5.32 -1.21
CA THR A 50 24.13 5.53 0.09
C THR A 50 23.10 5.81 1.19
N TYR A 51 22.12 6.66 0.90
CA TYR A 51 20.99 6.95 1.76
C TYR A 51 20.18 5.69 2.10
N ASN A 52 19.77 4.92 1.09
CA ASN A 52 19.06 3.65 1.27
C ASN A 52 19.84 2.69 2.17
N ALA A 53 21.15 2.50 1.91
CA ALA A 53 22.00 1.63 2.70
C ALA A 53 22.17 2.11 4.15
N MET A 54 22.27 3.42 4.38
CA MET A 54 22.34 4.02 5.71
C MET A 54 21.04 3.77 6.49
N VAL A 55 19.87 4.04 5.90
CA VAL A 55 18.59 3.87 6.58
C VAL A 55 18.23 2.40 6.83
N GLU A 56 18.44 1.53 5.86
CA GLU A 56 18.04 0.11 5.95
C GLU A 56 18.95 -0.73 6.84
N LYS A 57 20.21 -0.30 7.04
CA LYS A 57 21.26 -1.10 7.69
C LYS A 57 21.98 -0.35 8.83
N LYS A 58 22.43 0.89 8.63
CA LYS A 58 23.22 1.63 9.62
C LYS A 58 22.39 2.14 10.78
N LEU A 59 21.21 2.73 10.54
CA LEU A 59 20.35 3.29 11.60
C LEU A 59 19.91 2.25 12.65
N LYS A 60 19.82 0.97 12.27
CA LYS A 60 19.54 -0.14 13.20
C LYS A 60 20.61 -0.29 14.30
N SER A 61 21.87 0.09 14.04
CA SER A 61 22.95 -0.02 15.04
C SER A 61 22.79 0.96 16.21
N ILE A 62 22.19 2.14 15.96
CA ILE A 62 21.81 3.12 16.99
C ILE A 62 20.37 2.91 17.52
N GLY A 63 19.70 1.85 17.04
CA GLY A 63 18.39 1.37 17.49
C GLY A 63 17.18 1.95 16.75
N PHE A 64 17.37 2.71 15.68
CA PHE A 64 16.26 3.19 14.84
C PHE A 64 15.83 2.09 13.85
N ASN A 65 14.55 1.72 13.92
CA ASN A 65 13.87 0.80 13.04
C ASN A 65 13.16 1.57 11.91
N LEU A 66 13.20 1.02 10.70
CA LEU A 66 12.46 1.46 9.53
C LEU A 66 11.13 0.68 9.48
N THR A 67 9.98 1.35 9.50
CA THR A 67 8.67 0.66 9.66
C THR A 67 8.02 0.29 8.33
N ASP A 68 7.87 1.26 7.42
CA ASP A 68 7.09 1.17 6.17
C ASP A 68 7.74 2.02 5.07
N ALA A 69 8.73 1.48 4.34
CA ALA A 69 9.58 2.26 3.43
C ALA A 69 8.94 2.50 2.04
N HIS A 70 8.89 3.77 1.61
CA HIS A 70 8.37 4.17 0.29
C HIS A 70 9.47 4.85 -0.52
N LYS A 71 10.21 4.04 -1.29
CA LYS A 71 11.26 4.51 -2.21
C LYS A 71 10.67 5.00 -3.53
N ARG A 72 11.28 6.05 -4.10
CA ARG A 72 10.96 6.61 -5.43
C ARG A 72 9.46 6.81 -5.68
N VAL A 73 8.80 7.53 -4.78
CA VAL A 73 7.35 7.82 -4.85
C VAL A 73 7.02 8.70 -6.07
N ASN A 74 7.98 9.49 -6.54
CA ASN A 74 7.93 10.24 -7.79
C ASN A 74 7.71 9.35 -9.03
N ASP A 75 8.29 8.13 -9.08
CA ASP A 75 8.04 7.18 -10.19
C ASP A 75 6.56 6.77 -10.26
N GLN A 76 5.90 6.65 -9.10
CA GLN A 76 4.46 6.35 -9.01
C GLN A 76 3.59 7.55 -9.39
N TYR A 77 4.09 8.77 -9.19
CA TYR A 77 3.43 9.98 -9.64
C TYR A 77 3.55 10.14 -11.17
N GLU A 78 4.75 10.01 -11.73
CA GLU A 78 4.97 10.05 -13.18
C GLU A 78 4.14 8.97 -13.89
N ALA A 79 4.16 7.73 -13.40
CA ALA A 79 3.39 6.63 -13.98
C ALA A 79 1.86 6.83 -13.95
N LYS A 80 1.36 7.76 -13.12
CA LYS A 80 -0.08 8.04 -12.95
C LYS A 80 -0.55 9.35 -13.58
N TRP A 81 0.29 10.39 -13.58
CA TRP A 81 -0.06 11.73 -14.10
C TRP A 81 0.74 12.15 -15.34
N GLY A 82 1.77 11.38 -15.74
CA GLY A 82 2.55 11.60 -16.96
C GLY A 82 3.69 12.61 -16.85
N SER A 83 4.04 13.04 -15.64
CA SER A 83 5.12 14.00 -15.38
C SER A 83 5.62 13.91 -13.94
N THR A 84 6.90 14.23 -13.74
CA THR A 84 7.54 14.51 -12.45
C THR A 84 8.52 15.67 -12.63
N ILE A 85 8.76 16.45 -11.57
CA ILE A 85 9.87 17.40 -11.44
C ILE A 85 11.01 16.84 -10.57
N LEU A 86 10.79 15.66 -9.97
CA LEU A 86 11.71 15.03 -9.03
C LEU A 86 12.45 13.86 -9.68
N ASP A 87 13.77 13.87 -9.48
CA ASP A 87 14.65 12.74 -9.79
C ASP A 87 14.51 11.66 -8.71
N VAL A 88 14.46 12.08 -7.45
CA VAL A 88 14.27 11.22 -6.28
C VAL A 88 13.24 11.85 -5.34
N LEU A 89 12.30 11.05 -4.85
CA LEU A 89 11.51 11.30 -3.64
C LEU A 89 11.34 9.99 -2.88
N SER A 90 11.83 9.88 -1.65
CA SER A 90 11.56 8.69 -0.81
C SER A 90 11.21 9.08 0.62
N PHE A 91 10.15 8.46 1.13
CA PHE A 91 9.73 8.54 2.53
C PHE A 91 10.22 7.29 3.26
N MET A 92 11.02 7.50 4.30
CA MET A 92 11.56 6.42 5.12
C MET A 92 11.14 6.66 6.59
N PRO A 93 9.97 6.17 7.01
CA PRO A 93 9.48 6.37 8.37
C PRO A 93 10.33 5.56 9.35
N ILE A 94 10.96 6.25 10.30
CA ILE A 94 11.82 5.66 11.33
C ILE A 94 11.27 5.89 12.74
N VAL A 95 11.53 4.92 13.61
CA VAL A 95 11.14 4.93 15.03
C VAL A 95 12.23 4.28 15.87
N ARG A 96 12.43 4.74 17.11
CA ARG A 96 13.36 4.12 18.07
C ARG A 96 12.57 3.54 19.24
N ASP A 97 11.96 2.38 19.02
CA ASP A 97 10.92 1.78 19.88
C ASP A 97 11.29 1.72 21.36
N ARG A 98 12.52 1.28 21.69
CA ARG A 98 13.08 1.26 23.06
C ARG A 98 13.14 2.63 23.75
N THR A 99 12.90 3.72 23.02
CA THR A 99 12.73 5.08 23.58
C THR A 99 11.26 5.45 23.69
N VAL A 100 10.46 5.10 22.68
CA VAL A 100 9.06 5.53 22.57
C VAL A 100 8.17 4.75 23.51
N ILE A 101 8.30 3.42 23.55
CA ILE A 101 7.44 2.51 24.32
C ILE A 101 7.34 2.93 25.80
N PRO A 102 8.44 3.15 26.56
CA PRO A 102 8.34 3.61 27.95
C PRO A 102 7.78 5.03 28.12
N LEU A 103 7.75 5.85 27.06
CA LEU A 103 7.19 7.21 27.09
C LEU A 103 5.68 7.23 26.80
N LEU A 104 5.12 6.17 26.19
CA LEU A 104 3.67 6.04 26.00
C LEU A 104 2.93 6.06 27.34
N ASN A 105 3.52 5.43 28.37
CA ASN A 105 3.05 5.43 29.76
C ASN A 105 3.13 6.81 30.47
N ILE A 106 3.78 7.81 29.86
CA ILE A 106 3.93 9.17 30.43
C ILE A 106 3.09 10.18 29.64
N ASP A 107 3.19 10.18 28.30
CA ASP A 107 2.35 10.98 27.42
C ASP A 107 2.15 10.24 26.07
N PRO A 108 1.02 9.54 25.86
CA PRO A 108 0.83 8.68 24.70
C PRO A 108 0.76 9.44 23.37
N ARG A 109 0.58 10.77 23.41
CA ARG A 109 0.50 11.63 22.23
C ARG A 109 1.80 11.64 21.43
N ILE A 110 2.93 11.28 22.05
CA ILE A 110 4.25 11.12 21.41
C ILE A 110 4.24 10.17 20.20
N ALA A 111 3.29 9.22 20.16
CA ALA A 111 3.07 8.35 19.02
C ALA A 111 2.72 9.10 17.71
N GLY A 112 2.23 10.34 17.77
CA GLY A 112 1.95 11.17 16.60
C GLY A 112 3.17 11.59 15.76
N PHE A 113 4.39 11.33 16.25
CA PHE A 113 5.64 11.41 15.46
C PHE A 113 6.52 10.17 15.67
N ALA A 114 5.91 9.00 15.87
CA ALA A 114 6.60 7.71 15.95
C ALA A 114 5.82 6.65 15.16
N PRO A 115 6.18 6.36 13.90
CA PRO A 115 7.36 6.85 13.18
C PRO A 115 7.25 8.31 12.71
N PHE A 116 8.42 8.89 12.37
CA PHE A 116 8.57 10.16 11.64
C PHE A 116 9.44 9.93 10.40
N ASN A 117 9.33 10.78 9.36
CA ASN A 117 10.24 10.64 8.22
C ASN A 117 11.68 11.01 8.55
N LEU A 118 12.59 10.16 8.08
CA LEU A 118 13.71 10.68 7.32
C LEU A 118 13.28 10.73 5.84
N VAL A 119 13.35 11.91 5.21
CA VAL A 119 12.99 12.12 3.80
C VAL A 119 14.23 12.39 2.98
N ILE A 120 14.28 11.86 1.75
CA ILE A 120 15.19 12.31 0.69
C ILE A 120 14.39 12.87 -0.48
N HIS A 121 14.84 14.00 -1.03
CA HIS A 121 14.39 14.48 -2.34
C HIS A 121 15.51 15.11 -3.15
N LYS A 122 15.36 15.10 -4.48
CA LYS A 122 16.22 15.76 -5.47
C LYS A 122 15.37 16.11 -6.69
N LYS A 123 15.46 17.34 -7.22
CA LYS A 123 14.80 17.69 -8.50
C LYS A 123 15.61 17.24 -9.73
N LEU A 124 14.94 17.24 -10.88
CA LEU A 124 15.55 16.99 -12.19
C LEU A 124 16.44 18.16 -12.66
N ASP A 125 16.17 19.39 -12.23
CA ASP A 125 16.88 20.61 -12.64
C ASP A 125 18.06 20.99 -11.73
N GLU A 126 18.33 20.21 -10.67
CA GLU A 126 19.42 20.45 -9.72
C GLU A 126 20.30 19.20 -9.49
N ASN A 127 21.61 19.40 -9.33
CA ASN A 127 22.56 18.34 -8.99
C ASN A 127 22.79 18.25 -7.48
N VAL A 128 21.71 18.28 -6.69
CA VAL A 128 21.74 18.37 -5.23
C VAL A 128 20.66 17.48 -4.62
N SER A 129 21.08 16.54 -3.78
CA SER A 129 20.19 15.77 -2.92
C SER A 129 19.98 16.46 -1.57
N TYR A 130 18.75 16.41 -1.07
CA TYR A 130 18.35 16.96 0.22
C TYR A 130 17.83 15.83 1.10
N VAL A 131 18.50 15.57 2.21
CA VAL A 131 18.08 14.56 3.22
C VAL A 131 17.76 15.26 4.53
N GLY A 132 16.59 15.03 5.13
CA GLY A 132 16.20 15.76 6.33
C GLY A 132 15.07 15.14 7.15
N HIS A 133 14.91 15.66 8.37
CA HIS A 133 13.86 15.30 9.32
C HIS A 133 13.48 16.50 10.19
N LEU A 134 12.27 16.49 10.76
CA LEU A 134 11.86 17.47 11.75
C LEU A 134 12.76 17.39 13.00
N VAL A 135 12.93 18.51 13.70
CA VAL A 135 13.62 18.50 15.01
C VAL A 135 12.66 18.02 16.11
N PRO A 136 13.12 17.27 17.14
CA PRO A 136 12.23 16.74 18.16
C PRO A 136 11.48 17.83 18.94
N LYS A 137 12.05 19.04 19.08
CA LYS A 137 11.35 20.16 19.73
C LYS A 137 10.02 20.49 19.04
N VAL A 138 10.01 20.67 17.72
CA VAL A 138 8.79 21.09 16.99
C VAL A 138 7.77 19.95 16.90
N MET A 139 8.21 18.68 16.84
CA MET A 139 7.33 17.53 17.01
C MET A 139 6.57 17.63 18.35
N LEU A 140 7.30 17.84 19.46
CA LEU A 140 6.74 17.97 20.80
C LEU A 140 5.89 19.24 20.98
N ASP A 141 6.26 20.35 20.36
CA ASP A 141 5.47 21.59 20.33
C ASP A 141 4.13 21.38 19.61
N ILE A 142 4.13 20.72 18.45
CA ILE A 142 2.91 20.40 17.67
C ILE A 142 1.97 19.49 18.48
N LEU A 143 2.52 18.46 19.13
CA LEU A 143 1.77 17.55 19.99
C LEU A 143 1.26 18.21 21.29
N GLY A 144 1.81 19.35 21.70
CA GLY A 144 1.51 20.00 22.98
C GLY A 144 2.04 19.23 24.19
N ILE A 145 3.27 18.69 24.10
CA ILE A 145 3.92 17.91 25.15
C ILE A 145 5.02 18.74 25.83
N ASP A 146 4.67 19.33 26.98
CA ASP A 146 5.59 20.12 27.79
C ASP A 146 6.31 19.33 28.90
N ASN A 147 5.94 18.06 29.13
CA ASN A 147 6.54 17.21 30.17
C ASN A 147 8.08 17.10 29.99
N PRO A 148 8.91 17.62 30.92
CA PRO A 148 10.34 17.77 30.71
C PRO A 148 11.09 16.43 30.58
N GLU A 149 10.58 15.37 31.20
CA GLU A 149 11.16 14.03 31.07
C GLU A 149 10.92 13.46 29.67
N VAL A 150 9.67 13.55 29.18
CA VAL A 150 9.32 13.12 27.82
C VAL A 150 10.12 13.91 26.79
N ARG A 151 10.17 15.25 26.92
CA ARG A 151 10.95 16.10 26.00
C ARG A 151 12.44 15.74 25.99
N LYS A 152 13.04 15.49 27.16
CA LYS A 152 14.45 15.08 27.29
C LYS A 152 14.70 13.70 26.68
N LYS A 153 13.91 12.69 27.06
CA LYS A 153 14.09 11.30 26.61
C LYS A 153 13.82 11.12 25.12
N PHE A 154 12.80 11.77 24.55
CA PHE A 154 12.49 11.71 23.12
C PHE A 154 13.54 12.43 22.26
N SER A 155 14.07 13.57 22.72
CA SER A 155 15.06 14.33 21.96
C SER A 155 16.45 13.70 21.96
N ALA A 156 16.83 12.96 23.01
CA ALA A 156 18.20 12.47 23.20
C ALA A 156 18.76 11.60 22.05
N PRO A 157 18.00 10.68 21.41
CA PRO A 157 18.52 9.87 20.30
C PRO A 157 18.85 10.66 19.03
N PHE A 158 18.25 11.84 18.82
CA PHE A 158 18.46 12.60 17.58
C PHE A 158 19.93 13.00 17.41
N LYS A 159 20.66 13.34 18.48
CA LYS A 159 22.11 13.60 18.38
C LYS A 159 22.91 12.45 17.75
N ALA A 160 22.50 11.20 17.94
CA ALA A 160 23.13 10.04 17.32
C ALA A 160 22.66 9.82 15.87
N LEU A 161 21.40 10.15 15.56
CA LEU A 161 20.86 10.18 14.20
C LEU A 161 21.59 11.23 13.34
N ASP A 162 21.59 12.49 13.79
CA ASP A 162 22.25 13.63 13.12
C ASP A 162 23.73 13.31 12.81
N ALA A 163 24.45 12.76 13.80
CA ALA A 163 25.86 12.37 13.65
C ALA A 163 26.05 11.20 12.65
N THR A 164 25.12 10.24 12.61
CA THR A 164 25.18 9.12 11.65
C THR A 164 24.89 9.60 10.22
N ILE A 165 23.92 10.51 10.04
CA ILE A 165 23.64 11.11 8.73
C ILE A 165 24.84 11.94 8.25
N ALA A 166 25.44 12.74 9.14
CA ALA A 166 26.66 13.48 8.85
C ALA A 166 27.84 12.58 8.45
N GLN A 167 28.03 11.44 9.13
CA GLN A 167 29.11 10.50 8.86
C GLN A 167 28.92 9.72 7.55
N GLU A 168 27.69 9.32 7.23
CA GLU A 168 27.40 8.44 6.09
C GLU A 168 27.12 9.21 4.78
N LEU A 169 26.67 10.47 4.85
CA LEU A 169 26.33 11.30 3.67
C LEU A 169 27.16 12.59 3.55
N GLY A 170 27.66 13.14 4.67
CA GLY A 170 28.30 14.46 4.69
C GLY A 170 27.34 15.60 4.31
N GLY A 171 27.80 16.48 3.42
CA GLY A 171 27.06 17.63 2.91
C GLY A 171 27.01 18.84 3.85
N ASP A 172 26.44 19.94 3.35
CA ASP A 172 26.13 21.13 4.13
C ASP A 172 24.95 20.83 5.07
N VAL A 173 25.16 20.96 6.39
CA VAL A 173 24.07 20.90 7.37
C VAL A 173 23.40 22.26 7.48
N ARG A 174 22.10 22.32 7.19
CA ARG A 174 21.28 23.54 7.21
C ARG A 174 20.03 23.31 8.04
N THR A 175 19.56 24.35 8.71
CA THR A 175 18.33 24.31 9.52
C THR A 175 17.23 25.09 8.83
N ILE A 176 16.04 24.51 8.69
CA ILE A 176 14.87 25.24 8.15
C ILE A 176 14.23 26.05 9.29
N PRO A 177 14.07 27.38 9.16
CA PRO A 177 13.37 28.21 10.14
C PRO A 177 11.85 28.20 9.95
N TYR A 178 11.11 28.40 11.04
CA TYR A 178 9.68 28.75 11.04
C TYR A 178 9.39 29.88 12.05
N GLN A 179 8.24 30.54 11.89
CA GLN A 179 7.84 31.69 12.74
C GLN A 179 6.89 31.29 13.88
N ALA A 180 5.83 30.54 13.58
CA ALA A 180 4.81 30.15 14.56
C ALA A 180 4.10 28.85 14.14
N LEU A 181 3.49 28.17 15.12
CA LEU A 181 2.53 27.08 14.91
C LEU A 181 1.09 27.63 14.78
N PRO A 182 0.17 26.91 14.11
CA PRO A 182 -1.24 27.30 14.05
C PRO A 182 -1.92 27.12 15.42
N LYS A 183 -2.92 27.95 15.74
CA LYS A 183 -3.66 27.91 17.02
C LYS A 183 -4.24 26.54 17.42
N LYS A 184 -4.58 25.69 16.43
CA LYS A 184 -4.97 24.29 16.62
C LYS A 184 -4.03 23.42 15.79
N THR A 185 -3.07 22.79 16.46
CA THR A 185 -2.03 21.92 15.89
C THR A 185 -2.49 20.47 15.72
N MET A 186 -3.40 19.98 16.56
CA MET A 186 -3.86 18.60 16.61
C MET A 186 -5.34 18.44 16.27
N ILE A 187 -5.71 17.22 15.89
CA ILE A 187 -7.04 16.67 16.09
C ILE A 187 -6.95 15.49 17.07
N ASN A 188 -7.93 15.39 17.96
CA ASN A 188 -8.05 14.34 18.97
C ASN A 188 -9.51 13.90 19.03
N TYR A 189 -9.74 12.60 19.16
CA TYR A 189 -11.05 11.97 19.17
C TYR A 189 -11.08 10.79 20.14
N GLU A 190 -12.25 10.52 20.72
CA GLU A 190 -12.55 9.28 21.42
C GLU A 190 -13.65 8.51 20.67
N TYR A 191 -13.49 7.19 20.59
CA TYR A 191 -14.53 6.25 20.19
C TYR A 191 -14.91 5.39 21.40
N GLU A 192 -16.18 5.42 21.76
CA GLU A 192 -16.76 4.69 22.88
C GLU A 192 -17.52 3.48 22.34
N PHE A 193 -17.21 2.29 22.84
CA PHE A 193 -17.72 1.01 22.33
C PHE A 193 -18.36 0.17 23.45
N ASP A 194 -19.15 -0.84 23.08
CA ASP A 194 -19.65 -1.85 24.01
C ASP A 194 -18.52 -2.85 24.35
N THR A 195 -18.28 -3.10 25.64
CA THR A 195 -17.18 -3.97 26.09
C THR A 195 -17.27 -5.38 25.47
N PRO A 196 -16.30 -5.80 24.63
CA PRO A 196 -16.39 -7.05 23.89
C PRO A 196 -16.02 -8.26 24.76
N GLU A 197 -16.51 -9.45 24.38
CA GLU A 197 -16.06 -10.73 24.96
C GLU A 197 -14.61 -11.06 24.60
N ASP A 198 -14.12 -10.57 23.45
CA ASP A 198 -12.74 -10.75 22.98
C ASP A 198 -12.26 -9.45 22.31
N MET A 199 -11.27 -8.82 22.93
CA MET A 199 -10.72 -7.53 22.48
C MET A 199 -9.93 -7.66 21.17
N ASP A 200 -9.27 -8.80 20.88
CA ASP A 200 -8.57 -9.02 19.60
C ASP A 200 -9.56 -9.03 18.42
N ASP A 201 -10.74 -9.64 18.63
CA ASP A 201 -11.77 -9.70 17.60
C ASP A 201 -12.47 -8.33 17.41
N PHE A 202 -12.68 -7.54 18.47
CA PHE A 202 -13.12 -6.14 18.35
C PHE A 202 -12.10 -5.26 17.61
N ILE A 203 -10.83 -5.28 18.03
CA ILE A 203 -9.79 -4.43 17.42
C ILE A 203 -9.67 -4.69 15.92
N ASP A 204 -9.67 -5.96 15.48
CA ASP A 204 -9.55 -6.29 14.06
C ASP A 204 -10.80 -5.92 13.23
N GLU A 205 -11.99 -5.88 13.84
CA GLU A 205 -13.24 -5.40 13.20
C GLU A 205 -13.29 -3.87 13.12
N PHE A 206 -12.91 -3.18 14.21
CA PHE A 206 -12.74 -1.73 14.22
C PHE A 206 -11.69 -1.30 13.19
N GLN A 207 -10.50 -1.90 13.19
CA GLN A 207 -9.43 -1.60 12.24
C GLN A 207 -9.89 -1.83 10.80
N ASN A 208 -10.57 -2.93 10.51
CA ASN A 208 -11.15 -3.17 9.18
C ASN A 208 -12.13 -2.05 8.75
N THR A 209 -13.01 -1.64 9.66
CA THR A 209 -14.03 -0.62 9.40
C THR A 209 -13.42 0.76 9.19
N PHE A 210 -12.42 1.12 10.02
CA PHE A 210 -11.62 2.33 9.88
C PHE A 210 -10.84 2.36 8.56
N GLU A 211 -10.09 1.30 8.25
CA GLU A 211 -9.28 1.19 7.03
C GLU A 211 -10.17 1.35 5.78
N LEU A 212 -11.34 0.70 5.76
CA LEU A 212 -12.32 0.84 4.67
C LEU A 212 -12.92 2.25 4.57
N ALA A 213 -13.23 2.91 5.70
CA ALA A 213 -13.78 4.27 5.68
C ALA A 213 -12.81 5.29 5.05
N PHE A 214 -11.50 5.15 5.32
CA PHE A 214 -10.45 5.96 4.71
C PHE A 214 -10.20 5.56 3.24
N ILE A 215 -10.14 4.27 2.91
CA ILE A 215 -9.94 3.78 1.52
C ILE A 215 -11.10 4.25 0.61
N ASN A 216 -12.34 4.20 1.08
CA ASN A 216 -13.53 4.68 0.37
C ASN A 216 -13.51 6.20 0.09
N LYS A 217 -12.61 6.95 0.74
CA LYS A 217 -12.37 8.38 0.53
C LYS A 217 -11.09 8.69 -0.26
N GLY A 218 -10.44 7.67 -0.82
CA GLY A 218 -9.25 7.82 -1.66
C GLY A 218 -7.93 7.87 -0.89
N TYR A 219 -7.96 7.62 0.42
CA TYR A 219 -6.74 7.47 1.23
C TYR A 219 -6.13 6.07 1.05
N LEU A 220 -4.84 5.98 1.27
CA LEU A 220 -4.10 4.74 1.40
C LEU A 220 -3.61 4.62 2.84
N ILE A 221 -3.70 3.41 3.39
CA ILE A 221 -2.92 3.02 4.57
C ILE A 221 -1.50 2.73 4.07
N ALA A 222 -0.65 3.75 4.14
CA ALA A 222 0.73 3.68 3.66
C ALA A 222 1.66 2.97 4.66
N GLY A 223 1.20 2.66 5.87
CA GLY A 223 2.00 1.95 6.85
C GLY A 223 1.27 1.71 8.16
N TYR A 224 1.79 0.78 8.96
CA TYR A 224 1.22 0.38 10.24
C TYR A 224 2.32 -0.06 11.21
N HIS A 225 2.28 0.51 12.42
CA HIS A 225 3.17 0.12 13.52
C HIS A 225 2.35 -0.24 14.76
N SER A 226 2.54 -1.46 15.29
CA SER A 226 2.00 -1.90 16.58
C SER A 226 3.10 -1.74 17.61
N PHE A 227 2.88 -0.90 18.63
CA PHE A 227 3.86 -0.75 19.71
C PHE A 227 3.90 -2.00 20.59
N MET A 228 2.77 -2.69 20.77
CA MET A 228 2.67 -3.96 21.50
C MET A 228 3.56 -5.06 20.89
N ASP A 229 3.75 -5.06 19.56
CA ASP A 229 4.55 -6.05 18.83
C ASP A 229 6.04 -5.67 18.65
N ALA A 230 6.41 -4.42 18.95
CA ALA A 230 7.62 -3.81 18.42
C ALA A 230 8.92 -4.24 19.12
N THR A 231 8.86 -4.62 20.40
CA THR A 231 9.99 -5.18 21.15
C THR A 231 9.53 -6.37 22.01
N PRO A 232 10.42 -7.31 22.41
CA PRO A 232 10.01 -8.51 23.17
C PRO A 232 9.43 -8.22 24.56
N ASP A 233 9.75 -7.05 25.11
CA ASP A 233 9.34 -6.48 26.39
C ASP A 233 8.15 -5.50 26.27
N ALA A 234 7.61 -5.30 25.06
CA ALA A 234 6.61 -4.27 24.81
C ALA A 234 5.27 -4.51 25.52
N GLU A 235 4.75 -5.74 25.51
CA GLU A 235 3.49 -6.10 26.21
C GLU A 235 3.62 -5.97 27.75
N GLU A 236 4.82 -6.14 28.30
CA GLU A 236 5.11 -5.97 29.72
C GLU A 236 5.15 -4.48 30.08
N ILE A 237 5.89 -3.67 29.31
CA ILE A 237 5.99 -2.22 29.52
C ILE A 237 4.64 -1.53 29.29
N LEU A 238 3.87 -1.96 28.28
CA LEU A 238 2.54 -1.43 27.94
C LEU A 238 1.40 -2.22 28.56
N SER A 239 1.63 -2.91 29.68
CA SER A 239 0.65 -3.77 30.36
C SER A 239 -0.63 -3.05 30.84
N GLU A 240 -0.63 -1.71 30.83
CA GLU A 240 -1.76 -0.78 31.04
C GLU A 240 -2.62 -0.51 29.79
N TYR A 241 -2.29 -1.11 28.65
CA TYR A 241 -3.01 -1.02 27.38
C TYR A 241 -3.46 -2.40 26.92
N ASP A 242 -4.67 -2.47 26.35
CA ASP A 242 -5.12 -3.64 25.61
C ASP A 242 -4.60 -3.60 24.16
N ALA A 243 -4.39 -2.41 23.60
CA ALA A 243 -3.68 -2.21 22.34
C ALA A 243 -3.14 -0.78 22.16
N PHE A 244 -2.04 -0.64 21.40
CA PHE A 244 -1.46 0.64 20.99
C PHE A 244 -0.81 0.52 19.60
N TRP A 245 -1.24 1.35 18.64
CA TRP A 245 -0.70 1.38 17.28
C TRP A 245 -0.73 2.77 16.63
N THR A 246 -0.11 2.88 15.45
CA THR A 246 -0.23 4.04 14.56
C THR A 246 -0.52 3.62 13.12
N TYR A 247 -1.37 4.39 12.45
CA TYR A 247 -1.56 4.36 11.01
C TYR A 247 -0.81 5.50 10.32
N SER A 248 -0.10 5.17 9.24
CA SER A 248 0.51 6.13 8.32
C SER A 248 -0.47 6.41 7.18
N LEU A 249 -1.19 7.55 7.24
CA LEU A 249 -2.17 7.91 6.21
C LEU A 249 -1.51 8.63 5.02
N CYS A 250 -2.01 8.38 3.81
CA CYS A 250 -1.60 9.07 2.58
C CYS A 250 -2.81 9.30 1.66
N HIS A 251 -2.84 10.37 0.88
CA HIS A 251 -3.86 10.61 -0.16
C HIS A 251 -3.12 11.04 -1.44
N LEU A 252 -3.03 10.14 -2.43
CA LEU A 252 -2.07 10.29 -3.55
C LEU A 252 -2.18 11.62 -4.31
N GLU A 253 -3.40 12.12 -4.56
CA GLU A 253 -3.63 13.39 -5.25
C GLU A 253 -3.06 14.60 -4.47
N PHE A 254 -3.26 14.63 -3.15
CA PHE A 254 -2.66 15.64 -2.27
C PHE A 254 -1.13 15.51 -2.28
N SER A 255 -0.63 14.27 -2.20
CA SER A 255 0.79 13.93 -2.22
C SER A 255 1.49 14.50 -3.47
N TYR A 256 0.97 14.19 -4.65
CA TYR A 256 1.47 14.69 -5.94
C TYR A 256 1.43 16.23 -6.03
N ASN A 257 0.27 16.83 -5.73
CA ASN A 257 0.11 18.28 -5.78
C ASN A 257 0.94 19.04 -4.72
N MET A 258 1.32 18.38 -3.61
CA MET A 258 2.19 18.98 -2.60
C MET A 258 3.67 18.88 -2.98
N PHE A 259 4.13 17.72 -3.47
CA PHE A 259 5.55 17.41 -3.60
C PHE A 259 6.13 17.52 -5.02
N ASP A 260 5.34 17.21 -6.06
CA ASP A 260 5.89 16.88 -7.39
C ASP A 260 5.12 17.53 -8.56
N THR A 261 4.90 18.84 -8.44
CA THR A 261 4.17 19.68 -9.41
C THR A 261 4.83 21.07 -9.50
N GLU A 262 4.41 21.93 -10.43
CA GLU A 262 4.99 23.26 -10.57
C GLU A 262 4.92 24.07 -9.24
N GLY A 263 6.07 24.59 -8.81
CA GLY A 263 6.22 25.30 -7.52
C GLY A 263 5.91 24.45 -6.29
N ALA A 264 6.03 23.12 -6.38
CA ALA A 264 5.80 22.20 -5.27
C ALA A 264 6.85 22.33 -4.15
N ARG A 265 6.53 21.68 -3.04
CA ARG A 265 7.23 21.77 -1.76
C ARG A 265 7.68 20.37 -1.32
N PRO A 266 8.65 19.72 -2.00
CA PRO A 266 9.10 18.37 -1.64
C PRO A 266 9.65 18.29 -0.20
N GLU A 267 10.11 19.41 0.36
CA GLU A 267 10.50 19.51 1.77
C GLU A 267 9.32 19.40 2.75
N ALA A 268 8.07 19.55 2.30
CA ALA A 268 6.91 19.19 3.11
C ALA A 268 6.83 17.68 3.40
N GLY A 269 7.61 16.85 2.69
CA GLY A 269 7.83 15.44 3.00
C GLY A 269 8.41 15.20 4.40
N LEU A 270 8.98 16.22 5.05
CA LEU A 270 9.31 16.23 6.48
C LEU A 270 8.15 15.80 7.40
N PHE A 271 6.91 16.11 7.01
CA PHE A 271 5.69 15.82 7.76
C PHE A 271 4.96 14.55 7.28
N ALA A 272 5.51 13.83 6.30
CA ALA A 272 5.05 12.47 6.00
C ALA A 272 5.74 11.46 6.95
N PRO A 273 5.17 10.27 7.19
CA PRO A 273 3.77 9.95 6.94
C PRO A 273 2.82 10.77 7.84
N CYS A 274 1.56 10.91 7.44
CA CYS A 274 0.53 11.50 8.31
C CYS A 274 0.17 10.50 9.42
N THR A 275 0.96 10.49 10.51
CA THR A 275 0.87 9.52 11.60
C THR A 275 -0.34 9.81 12.50
N MET A 276 -1.34 8.93 12.44
CA MET A 276 -2.48 8.90 13.36
C MET A 276 -2.25 7.79 14.40
N TYR A 277 -2.14 8.16 15.68
CA TYR A 277 -2.02 7.18 16.77
C TYR A 277 -3.38 6.76 17.31
N MET A 278 -3.42 5.53 17.83
CA MET A 278 -4.61 4.87 18.36
C MET A 278 -4.24 3.98 19.54
N TYR A 279 -5.00 4.03 20.63
CA TYR A 279 -4.82 3.10 21.75
C TYR A 279 -6.10 2.83 22.55
N ILE A 280 -6.16 1.66 23.18
CA ILE A 280 -7.19 1.26 24.14
C ILE A 280 -6.49 1.00 25.48
N ARG A 281 -6.90 1.71 26.54
CA ARG A 281 -6.39 1.43 27.89
C ARG A 281 -7.06 0.20 28.48
N LYS A 282 -6.32 -0.55 29.29
CA LYS A 282 -6.76 -1.82 29.85
C LYS A 282 -8.03 -1.69 30.68
N GLY A 283 -9.05 -2.47 30.32
CA GLY A 283 -10.36 -2.41 30.98
C GLY A 283 -11.16 -1.14 30.69
N SER A 284 -10.77 -0.35 29.69
CA SER A 284 -11.54 0.78 29.17
C SER A 284 -12.37 0.35 27.96
N ASN A 285 -13.59 0.88 27.86
CA ASN A 285 -14.43 0.76 26.65
C ASN A 285 -14.24 1.94 25.68
N LYS A 286 -13.08 2.61 25.76
CA LYS A 286 -12.70 3.75 24.93
C LYS A 286 -11.43 3.50 24.13
N LEU A 287 -11.49 3.80 22.85
CA LEU A 287 -10.36 3.97 21.95
C LEU A 287 -10.06 5.47 21.84
N VAL A 288 -8.83 5.85 22.13
CA VAL A 288 -8.34 7.23 21.96
C VAL A 288 -7.58 7.33 20.64
N VAL A 289 -7.86 8.40 19.87
CA VAL A 289 -7.29 8.65 18.54
C VAL A 289 -6.72 10.06 18.48
N GLY A 290 -5.56 10.25 17.83
CA GLY A 290 -5.05 11.60 17.56
C GLY A 290 -4.05 11.68 16.41
N MET A 291 -3.97 12.86 15.80
CA MET A 291 -3.12 13.14 14.63
C MET A 291 -2.79 14.64 14.56
N PHE A 292 -1.61 14.99 14.05
CA PHE A 292 -1.29 16.39 13.74
C PHE A 292 -2.03 16.88 12.49
N ARG A 293 -2.42 18.15 12.48
CA ARG A 293 -3.11 18.78 11.35
C ARG A 293 -2.17 19.14 10.21
N LEU A 294 -2.69 19.13 8.98
CA LEU A 294 -1.95 19.55 7.79
C LEU A 294 -1.75 21.08 7.77
N HIS A 295 -2.54 21.84 8.55
CA HIS A 295 -2.26 23.27 8.82
C HIS A 295 -0.89 23.54 9.47
N ASN A 296 -0.26 22.56 10.14
CA ASN A 296 1.11 22.74 10.61
C ASN A 296 2.09 22.90 9.44
N TRP A 297 1.82 22.25 8.30
CA TRP A 297 2.67 22.27 7.11
C TRP A 297 2.64 23.67 6.48
N SER A 298 1.45 24.23 6.27
CA SER A 298 1.30 25.56 5.66
C SER A 298 1.82 26.69 6.53
N ALA A 299 1.61 26.60 7.85
CA ALA A 299 2.12 27.57 8.81
C ALA A 299 3.66 27.55 8.91
N THR A 300 4.26 26.37 9.06
CA THR A 300 5.72 26.26 9.29
C THR A 300 6.55 26.44 8.03
N LEU A 301 6.09 25.91 6.89
CA LEU A 301 6.77 26.02 5.59
C LEU A 301 6.30 27.22 4.76
N ASN A 302 5.49 28.12 5.33
CA ASN A 302 5.03 29.35 4.68
C ASN A 302 4.39 29.10 3.31
N ILE A 303 3.47 28.12 3.23
CA ILE A 303 2.85 27.69 1.97
C ILE A 303 1.73 28.68 1.60
N LYS A 304 2.01 29.58 0.66
CA LYS A 304 1.06 30.63 0.19
C LYS A 304 0.28 30.28 -1.08
N SER A 305 0.54 29.13 -1.69
CA SER A 305 -0.16 28.72 -2.92
C SER A 305 -1.59 28.30 -2.61
N GLN A 306 -2.58 29.05 -3.11
CA GLN A 306 -4.00 28.80 -2.82
C GLN A 306 -4.41 27.35 -3.11
N LYS A 307 -4.03 26.80 -4.28
CA LYS A 307 -4.29 25.39 -4.64
C LYS A 307 -3.80 24.38 -3.58
N ARG A 308 -2.67 24.66 -2.91
CA ARG A 308 -2.10 23.80 -1.86
C ARG A 308 -2.74 24.05 -0.50
N LEU A 309 -3.17 25.29 -0.23
CA LEU A 309 -4.00 25.62 0.93
C LEU A 309 -5.40 24.99 0.85
N ASP A 310 -6.04 25.01 -0.32
CA ASP A 310 -7.35 24.37 -0.55
C ASP A 310 -7.28 22.86 -0.33
N LEU A 311 -6.21 22.22 -0.81
CA LEU A 311 -5.92 20.79 -0.56
C LEU A 311 -5.67 20.48 0.92
N ILE A 312 -4.93 21.34 1.64
CA ILE A 312 -4.76 21.21 3.10
C ILE A 312 -6.11 21.36 3.80
N ASN A 313 -6.90 22.39 3.45
CA ASN A 313 -8.22 22.66 4.02
C ASN A 313 -9.21 21.51 3.79
N LYS A 314 -9.21 20.90 2.59
CA LYS A 314 -10.01 19.72 2.26
C LYS A 314 -9.70 18.59 3.24
N LEU A 315 -8.45 18.15 3.33
CA LEU A 315 -8.09 16.98 4.14
C LEU A 315 -8.24 17.25 5.65
N ASP A 316 -7.92 18.46 6.12
CA ASP A 316 -8.14 18.87 7.52
C ASP A 316 -9.63 18.96 7.92
N THR A 317 -10.55 18.91 6.96
CA THR A 317 -12.01 18.84 7.18
C THR A 317 -12.52 17.41 6.96
N GLU A 318 -12.01 16.73 5.94
CA GLU A 318 -12.41 15.39 5.53
C GLU A 318 -11.97 14.31 6.54
N ILE A 319 -10.77 14.41 7.13
CA ILE A 319 -10.32 13.48 8.16
C ILE A 319 -11.24 13.53 9.40
N PRO A 320 -11.50 14.69 10.04
CA PRO A 320 -12.57 14.85 11.03
C PRO A 320 -13.91 14.23 10.64
N SER A 321 -14.40 14.54 9.44
CA SER A 321 -15.70 14.04 8.95
C SER A 321 -15.76 12.52 8.82
N ILE A 322 -14.64 11.85 8.51
CA ILE A 322 -14.56 10.38 8.50
C ILE A 322 -14.61 9.82 9.92
N LEU A 323 -13.88 10.41 10.87
CA LEU A 323 -13.87 9.99 12.27
C LEU A 323 -15.26 10.18 12.92
N GLU A 324 -15.90 11.32 12.69
CA GLU A 324 -17.26 11.62 13.13
C GLU A 324 -18.28 10.67 12.49
N GLY A 325 -18.10 10.34 11.21
CA GLY A 325 -18.89 9.32 10.49
C GLY A 325 -18.71 7.88 11.02
N LEU A 326 -17.63 7.60 11.75
CA LEU A 326 -17.41 6.35 12.50
C LEU A 326 -17.97 6.42 13.93
N GLY A 327 -18.67 7.50 14.31
CA GLY A 327 -19.24 7.69 15.64
C GLY A 327 -18.27 8.26 16.68
N MET A 328 -17.09 8.75 16.27
CA MET A 328 -16.11 9.33 17.19
C MET A 328 -16.50 10.74 17.63
N LYS A 329 -16.20 11.08 18.89
CA LYS A 329 -16.46 12.39 19.52
C LYS A 329 -15.14 13.16 19.60
N SER A 330 -15.07 14.42 19.16
CA SER A 330 -13.83 15.21 19.26
C SER A 330 -13.57 15.64 20.70
N VAL A 331 -12.30 15.60 21.12
CA VAL A 331 -11.86 15.94 22.48
C VAL A 331 -10.70 16.96 22.47
N PRO A 332 -10.39 17.63 23.60
CA PRO A 332 -9.25 18.54 23.69
C PRO A 332 -7.90 17.85 23.46
N ASN A 333 -6.88 18.61 23.04
CA ASN A 333 -5.49 18.12 23.05
C ASN A 333 -4.87 18.28 24.44
N VAL A 334 -5.12 17.32 25.31
CA VAL A 334 -4.50 17.18 26.64
C VAL A 334 -3.90 15.78 26.78
N ASN A 335 -3.06 15.56 27.80
CA ASN A 335 -2.54 14.23 28.11
C ASN A 335 -3.63 13.39 28.81
N PRO A 336 -4.21 12.35 28.16
CA PRO A 336 -5.40 11.67 28.69
C PRO A 336 -5.10 10.78 29.92
N LEU A 337 -3.82 10.53 30.22
CA LEU A 337 -3.41 9.85 31.45
C LEU A 337 -3.55 10.74 32.69
N LEU A 338 -3.69 12.06 32.52
CA LEU A 338 -3.85 13.02 33.62
C LEU A 338 -5.31 13.32 33.96
N GLU A 339 -6.24 13.25 32.99
CA GLU A 339 -7.67 13.55 33.20
C GLU A 339 -8.36 12.56 34.15
N ASN A 340 -7.85 11.33 34.25
CA ASN A 340 -8.48 10.24 34.98
C ASN A 340 -8.18 10.22 36.50
N LYS A 341 -7.53 11.24 37.07
CA LYS A 341 -7.23 11.31 38.52
C LYS A 341 -8.33 11.97 39.37
N THR A 342 -9.43 12.42 38.76
CA THR A 342 -10.52 13.16 39.45
C THR A 342 -11.92 12.57 39.23
N SER A 343 -12.04 11.41 38.57
CA SER A 343 -13.34 10.85 38.12
C SER A 343 -13.62 9.39 38.53
N SER A 344 -12.80 8.81 39.41
CA SER A 344 -12.98 7.42 39.91
C SER A 344 -13.95 7.31 41.09
N THR A 345 -15.26 7.39 40.83
CA THR A 345 -16.31 6.90 41.76
C THR A 345 -17.13 5.80 41.06
N PRO A 346 -17.25 4.58 41.62
CA PRO A 346 -17.93 3.48 40.94
C PRO A 346 -19.44 3.72 40.80
N SER A 347 -19.95 3.76 39.56
CA SER A 347 -21.38 3.82 39.28
C SER A 347 -22.04 2.46 39.46
N THR A 348 -22.60 2.20 40.64
CA THR A 348 -23.44 1.02 40.88
C THR A 348 -24.66 1.04 39.95
N LYS A 349 -24.82 -0.03 39.17
CA LYS A 349 -25.97 -0.21 38.26
C LYS A 349 -27.29 -0.09 39.03
N LYS A 350 -28.19 0.78 38.58
CA LYS A 350 -29.62 0.66 38.86
C LYS A 350 -30.36 0.21 37.61
N GLN A 351 -31.07 -0.90 37.71
CA GLN A 351 -32.06 -1.29 36.71
C GLN A 351 -33.29 -0.39 36.85
N ASN A 352 -33.85 0.02 35.72
CA ASN A 352 -35.29 0.21 35.49
C ASN A 352 -35.49 -0.09 33.99
N VAL A 353 -36.18 -1.17 33.62
CA VAL A 353 -37.65 -1.31 33.61
C VAL A 353 -38.27 -0.44 32.52
N VAL A 354 -38.94 -1.11 31.58
CA VAL A 354 -39.52 -0.50 30.37
C VAL A 354 -40.79 0.27 30.70
N SER A 355 -40.90 1.50 30.19
CA SER A 355 -42.17 2.21 30.01
C SER A 355 -42.21 2.78 28.59
N THR A 356 -43.21 2.39 27.81
CA THR A 356 -43.40 2.81 26.43
C THR A 356 -44.10 4.16 26.34
N GLU A 357 -43.67 5.04 25.43
CA GLU A 357 -44.60 5.95 24.77
C GLU A 357 -44.16 6.30 23.33
N LYS A 358 -45.13 6.69 22.49
CA LYS A 358 -44.93 6.93 21.06
C LYS A 358 -45.16 8.41 20.73
N VAL A 359 -44.31 8.98 19.88
CA VAL A 359 -44.66 10.15 19.06
C VAL A 359 -44.24 9.86 17.61
N VAL A 360 -45.10 10.24 16.65
CA VAL A 360 -44.96 9.93 15.22
C VAL A 360 -45.43 11.14 14.42
N ALA A 361 -44.63 11.58 13.42
CA ALA A 361 -45.03 12.23 12.15
C ALA A 361 -43.80 12.89 11.47
N PRO A 362 -43.84 13.23 10.16
CA PRO A 362 -44.16 12.30 9.08
C PRO A 362 -43.16 12.43 7.89
N ILE A 363 -43.21 11.48 6.95
CA ILE A 363 -42.47 11.54 5.67
C ILE A 363 -43.33 12.27 4.63
N ALA A 364 -42.70 13.05 3.75
CA ALA A 364 -43.31 13.57 2.52
C ALA A 364 -42.41 13.28 1.31
N ALA A 365 -43.01 12.76 0.23
CA ALA A 365 -42.36 12.51 -1.05
C ALA A 365 -43.38 12.71 -2.19
N THR A 366 -42.94 13.24 -3.33
CA THR A 366 -43.80 13.53 -4.48
C THR A 366 -43.07 13.26 -5.79
N ALA A 367 -43.75 12.60 -6.75
CA ALA A 367 -43.25 12.36 -8.11
C ALA A 367 -44.39 12.47 -9.13
N SER A 368 -44.11 12.98 -10.33
CA SER A 368 -45.08 13.11 -11.43
C SER A 368 -44.41 12.99 -12.82
N VAL A 369 -45.22 13.03 -13.89
CA VAL A 369 -45.15 11.99 -14.94
C VAL A 369 -45.50 12.50 -16.36
N ASN A 370 -44.68 12.09 -17.33
CA ASN A 370 -44.90 11.85 -18.78
C ASN A 370 -46.05 12.51 -19.56
N LYS A 371 -45.70 13.07 -20.75
CA LYS A 371 -46.15 12.71 -22.13
C LYS A 371 -45.39 13.58 -23.16
N GLU A 372 -44.82 13.06 -24.28
CA GLU A 372 -45.43 12.71 -25.60
C GLU A 372 -46.15 13.88 -26.33
N LYS A 373 -46.08 14.11 -27.66
CA LYS A 373 -45.70 13.25 -28.83
C LYS A 373 -45.53 14.05 -30.17
N LYS A 374 -44.74 13.55 -31.14
CA LYS A 374 -44.94 13.52 -32.66
C LYS A 374 -45.12 14.85 -33.48
N GLU A 375 -44.87 14.98 -34.82
CA GLU A 375 -44.21 14.17 -35.91
C GLU A 375 -43.95 14.98 -37.23
N THR A 376 -43.20 14.41 -38.20
CA THR A 376 -43.12 14.70 -39.68
C THR A 376 -42.56 16.05 -40.25
N VAL A 377 -42.26 16.20 -41.56
CA VAL A 377 -41.12 15.66 -42.40
C VAL A 377 -41.12 16.26 -43.85
N GLN A 378 -40.01 16.13 -44.61
CA GLN A 378 -39.73 16.51 -46.04
C GLN A 378 -39.10 17.91 -46.32
N VAL A 379 -38.50 18.22 -47.50
CA VAL A 379 -37.26 17.70 -48.17
C VAL A 379 -37.08 18.37 -49.56
N SER A 380 -35.88 18.89 -49.91
CA SER A 380 -35.38 19.11 -51.30
C SER A 380 -33.89 19.56 -51.35
N LYS A 381 -33.35 19.88 -52.55
CA LYS A 381 -31.92 19.96 -52.98
C LYS A 381 -31.78 20.92 -54.21
N PRO A 382 -30.60 21.12 -54.87
CA PRO A 382 -29.22 21.40 -54.41
C PRO A 382 -28.50 22.50 -55.28
N GLN A 383 -27.24 22.88 -55.01
CA GLN A 383 -26.28 23.27 -56.08
C GLN A 383 -24.78 23.18 -55.68
N VAL A 384 -23.87 23.44 -56.62
CA VAL A 384 -22.42 23.08 -56.60
C VAL A 384 -21.55 24.18 -57.25
N ALA A 385 -20.34 24.41 -56.74
CA ALA A 385 -19.23 25.11 -57.42
C ALA A 385 -17.85 24.63 -56.87
N THR A 386 -16.76 24.94 -57.58
CA THR A 386 -15.42 24.31 -57.39
C THR A 386 -14.27 25.32 -57.58
N GLU A 387 -13.18 25.23 -56.82
CA GLU A 387 -11.94 26.01 -57.04
C GLU A 387 -10.65 25.17 -56.94
N ASN A 388 -9.54 25.72 -57.43
CA ASN A 388 -8.38 24.97 -57.95
C ASN A 388 -7.10 25.00 -57.08
N ALA A 389 -6.21 24.02 -57.31
CA ALA A 389 -4.90 23.92 -56.66
C ALA A 389 -3.76 24.59 -57.46
N LYS A 390 -2.66 24.94 -56.78
CA LYS A 390 -1.46 25.55 -57.39
C LYS A 390 -0.55 24.52 -58.08
N ILE A 391 0.23 25.01 -59.04
CA ILE A 391 1.07 24.24 -59.95
C ILE A 391 2.46 24.91 -60.04
N GLU A 392 3.54 24.14 -60.03
CA GLU A 392 4.91 24.62 -60.27
C GLU A 392 5.55 23.92 -61.48
N LYS A 393 6.56 24.59 -62.08
CA LYS A 393 7.21 24.18 -63.33
C LYS A 393 8.73 24.20 -63.18
N ILE A 394 9.39 23.13 -63.63
CA ILE A 394 10.85 22.95 -63.54
C ILE A 394 11.38 22.67 -64.95
N LYS A 395 12.43 23.40 -65.36
CA LYS A 395 13.15 23.15 -66.62
C LYS A 395 14.22 22.08 -66.44
N VAL A 396 14.30 21.15 -67.38
CA VAL A 396 15.39 20.18 -67.51
C VAL A 396 15.79 20.12 -68.98
N GLY A 397 16.93 20.71 -69.32
CA GLY A 397 17.29 20.97 -70.71
C GLY A 397 16.31 21.94 -71.39
N ASN A 398 15.95 21.64 -72.65
CA ASN A 398 15.04 22.48 -73.44
C ASN A 398 13.54 22.25 -73.15
N GLU A 399 13.18 21.27 -72.30
CA GLU A 399 11.79 20.98 -71.95
C GLU A 399 11.47 21.36 -70.49
N THR A 400 10.17 21.54 -70.20
CA THR A 400 9.68 22.05 -68.91
C THR A 400 8.60 21.13 -68.35
N VAL A 401 8.92 20.40 -67.30
CA VAL A 401 8.00 19.47 -66.63
C VAL A 401 7.22 20.22 -65.54
N THR A 402 5.96 19.81 -65.34
CA THR A 402 4.99 20.49 -64.47
C THR A 402 4.51 19.52 -63.39
N ILE A 403 4.58 19.89 -62.12
CA ILE A 403 4.23 19.02 -60.98
C ILE A 403 3.30 19.76 -60.01
N ALA A 404 2.33 19.05 -59.43
CA ALA A 404 1.39 19.57 -58.43
C ALA A 404 1.58 18.83 -57.09
N ILE A 405 1.70 19.58 -55.99
CA ILE A 405 2.02 19.04 -54.66
C ILE A 405 0.76 19.08 -53.76
N PRO A 406 0.26 17.93 -53.27
CA PRO A 406 -0.90 17.88 -52.37
C PRO A 406 -0.56 18.32 -50.95
N LYS A 407 -1.53 18.91 -50.24
CA LYS A 407 -1.36 19.52 -48.91
C LYS A 407 -1.74 18.56 -47.78
N VAL A 408 -0.91 18.49 -46.73
CA VAL A 408 -1.08 17.58 -45.59
C VAL A 408 -2.28 17.98 -44.70
N PRO A 409 -3.18 17.05 -44.29
CA PRO A 409 -4.28 17.33 -43.37
C PRO A 409 -3.84 17.61 -41.92
N LYS A 410 -4.63 18.39 -41.17
CA LYS A 410 -4.50 18.54 -39.71
C LYS A 410 -5.46 17.62 -38.97
N ALA A 411 -5.04 17.11 -37.80
CA ALA A 411 -5.87 16.25 -36.96
C ALA A 411 -7.03 17.00 -36.28
N ILE A 412 -8.15 16.30 -36.08
CA ILE A 412 -9.37 16.80 -35.43
C ILE A 412 -9.47 16.21 -34.01
N LYS A 413 -9.81 17.03 -33.01
CA LYS A 413 -10.08 16.55 -31.64
C LYS A 413 -11.49 15.99 -31.54
N CYS A 414 -11.64 14.83 -30.90
CA CYS A 414 -12.95 14.24 -30.60
C CYS A 414 -13.49 14.75 -29.26
N ASN A 415 -14.75 15.22 -29.25
CA ASN A 415 -15.55 15.37 -28.02
C ASN A 415 -16.59 14.25 -27.99
N SER A 416 -16.90 13.75 -26.79
CA SER A 416 -17.80 12.61 -26.57
C SER A 416 -19.18 13.01 -26.08
N THR A 417 -20.24 12.53 -26.73
CA THR A 417 -21.60 12.42 -26.19
C THR A 417 -22.21 11.07 -26.58
N ALA A 418 -23.14 10.57 -25.78
CA ALA A 418 -23.61 9.18 -25.85
C ALA A 418 -24.95 9.01 -26.58
N TYR A 419 -25.01 7.95 -27.39
CA TYR A 419 -26.19 7.16 -27.82
C TYR A 419 -27.57 7.84 -27.99
N ASN A 420 -28.09 7.77 -29.21
CA ASN A 420 -29.33 7.02 -29.45
C ASN A 420 -29.35 6.40 -30.87
N ALA A 421 -30.17 5.37 -31.08
CA ALA A 421 -30.01 4.44 -32.21
C ALA A 421 -30.81 4.83 -33.48
N GLY A 422 -30.20 4.64 -34.65
CA GLY A 422 -30.88 4.74 -35.96
C GLY A 422 -29.95 4.53 -37.14
N ASN A 423 -30.35 3.68 -38.09
CA ASN A 423 -29.69 3.33 -39.36
C ASN A 423 -28.31 2.64 -39.30
N ASP A 424 -28.31 1.35 -39.66
CA ASP A 424 -27.11 0.60 -40.05
C ASP A 424 -26.39 1.28 -41.24
N ARG A 425 -25.13 1.65 -41.02
CA ARG A 425 -24.16 1.98 -42.08
C ARG A 425 -22.84 1.25 -41.85
N SER A 426 -22.93 -0.03 -41.51
CA SER A 426 -21.78 -0.94 -41.47
C SER A 426 -21.05 -0.92 -42.81
N ILE A 427 -19.73 -0.72 -42.77
CA ILE A 427 -18.89 -0.72 -43.97
C ILE A 427 -18.80 -2.16 -44.48
N LYS A 428 -19.57 -2.47 -45.52
CA LYS A 428 -19.62 -3.79 -46.15
C LYS A 428 -18.35 -4.07 -46.94
N PHE A 429 -17.30 -4.52 -46.26
CA PHE A 429 -16.14 -5.14 -46.89
C PHE A 429 -16.61 -6.31 -47.77
N SER A 430 -16.36 -6.20 -49.08
CA SER A 430 -16.75 -7.18 -50.07
C SER A 430 -15.90 -8.45 -49.93
N LYS A 431 -16.43 -9.46 -49.23
CA LYS A 431 -15.83 -10.80 -49.13
C LYS A 431 -15.81 -11.48 -50.50
N ARG A 432 -14.77 -11.21 -51.29
CA ARG A 432 -14.47 -11.91 -52.55
C ARG A 432 -13.88 -13.29 -52.22
N VAL A 433 -14.71 -14.20 -51.71
CA VAL A 433 -14.36 -15.62 -51.53
C VAL A 433 -14.36 -16.33 -52.89
N PRO A 434 -13.40 -17.25 -53.15
CA PRO A 434 -13.43 -18.05 -54.36
C PRO A 434 -14.68 -18.94 -54.46
N PRO A 435 -15.16 -19.25 -55.69
CA PRO A 435 -16.12 -20.33 -55.89
C PRO A 435 -15.63 -21.62 -55.20
N ASN A 436 -16.54 -22.34 -54.55
CA ASN A 436 -16.28 -23.56 -53.76
C ASN A 436 -15.50 -23.40 -52.44
N TYR A 437 -15.21 -22.18 -51.94
CA TYR A 437 -14.67 -22.03 -50.58
C TYR A 437 -15.72 -22.38 -49.50
N LYS A 438 -15.58 -23.54 -48.86
CA LYS A 438 -16.30 -23.88 -47.61
C LYS A 438 -15.50 -23.42 -46.39
N PRO A 439 -16.03 -22.57 -45.50
CA PRO A 439 -15.35 -22.21 -44.25
C PRO A 439 -15.43 -23.35 -43.23
N HIS A 440 -14.32 -23.65 -42.53
CA HIS A 440 -14.25 -24.66 -41.44
C HIS A 440 -15.22 -24.44 -40.27
N SER A 441 -15.92 -23.29 -40.20
CA SER A 441 -17.02 -23.08 -39.24
C SER A 441 -18.23 -23.98 -39.51
N PHE A 442 -18.37 -24.54 -40.72
CA PHE A 442 -19.52 -25.36 -41.13
C PHE A 442 -19.28 -26.88 -41.07
N ASP A 443 -18.07 -27.35 -40.75
CA ASP A 443 -17.78 -28.77 -40.46
C ASP A 443 -18.33 -29.24 -39.09
N ARG A 444 -19.16 -28.44 -38.42
CA ARG A 444 -19.81 -28.76 -37.12
C ARG A 444 -21.24 -29.29 -37.26
N ALA A 445 -21.48 -30.10 -38.27
CA ALA A 445 -22.58 -31.05 -38.30
C ALA A 445 -22.01 -32.48 -38.13
N GLN A 446 -22.70 -33.32 -37.35
CA GLN A 446 -22.33 -34.73 -37.10
C GLN A 446 -20.91 -35.00 -36.54
N LYS A 447 -20.66 -34.53 -35.30
CA LYS A 447 -19.95 -35.34 -34.31
C LYS A 447 -20.39 -35.02 -32.89
N ALA A 448 -21.64 -35.37 -32.59
CA ALA A 448 -22.17 -35.41 -31.23
C ALA A 448 -21.53 -36.58 -30.45
N LYS A 449 -20.26 -36.42 -30.04
CA LYS A 449 -19.66 -37.27 -29.02
C LYS A 449 -20.03 -36.71 -27.65
N THR A 450 -20.91 -37.42 -26.95
CA THR A 450 -21.28 -37.15 -25.55
C THR A 450 -20.02 -37.19 -24.68
N SER A 451 -19.56 -36.03 -24.20
CA SER A 451 -18.32 -35.95 -23.41
C SER A 451 -18.62 -36.23 -21.94
N THR A 452 -18.37 -37.47 -21.49
CA THR A 452 -18.68 -37.94 -20.13
C THR A 452 -17.69 -37.46 -19.07
N HIS A 453 -16.58 -36.83 -19.47
CA HIS A 453 -15.75 -36.02 -18.58
C HIS A 453 -15.64 -34.59 -19.15
N THR A 454 -15.84 -33.61 -18.27
CA THR A 454 -15.51 -32.20 -18.50
C THR A 454 -14.00 -31.98 -18.37
N ARG A 455 -13.47 -30.96 -19.06
CA ARG A 455 -12.05 -30.54 -18.96
C ARG A 455 -11.77 -29.86 -17.61
N ILE A 456 -11.72 -30.63 -16.54
CA ILE A 456 -11.48 -30.18 -15.17
C ILE A 456 -9.97 -30.15 -14.93
N GLY A 457 -9.43 -29.03 -14.42
CA GLY A 457 -8.01 -28.82 -14.18
C GLY A 457 -7.13 -28.61 -15.43
N GLU A 458 -7.54 -29.16 -16.58
CA GLU A 458 -6.86 -29.00 -17.87
C GLU A 458 -6.81 -27.54 -18.37
N VAL A 459 -5.89 -27.29 -19.32
CA VAL A 459 -5.83 -26.03 -20.07
C VAL A 459 -6.96 -25.97 -21.10
N ASN A 460 -7.95 -25.10 -20.89
CA ASN A 460 -9.09 -24.92 -21.79
C ASN A 460 -9.13 -23.49 -22.34
N ASN A 461 -9.22 -23.35 -23.67
CA ASN A 461 -9.15 -22.05 -24.38
C ASN A 461 -7.93 -21.18 -23.97
N GLY A 462 -6.78 -21.81 -23.72
CA GLY A 462 -5.53 -21.15 -23.28
C GLY A 462 -5.54 -20.67 -21.82
N LYS A 463 -6.61 -20.91 -21.07
CA LYS A 463 -6.71 -20.65 -19.63
C LYS A 463 -6.63 -21.95 -18.82
N VAL A 464 -6.24 -21.82 -17.55
CA VAL A 464 -6.28 -22.91 -16.56
C VAL A 464 -6.87 -22.37 -15.24
N SER A 465 -7.58 -23.23 -14.51
CA SER A 465 -8.13 -22.95 -13.18
C SER A 465 -7.05 -23.04 -12.09
N ALA A 466 -7.07 -22.17 -11.08
CA ALA A 466 -6.16 -22.28 -9.94
C ALA A 466 -6.57 -23.39 -8.96
N TYR A 467 -7.87 -23.72 -8.89
CA TYR A 467 -8.42 -24.71 -7.98
C TYR A 467 -9.46 -25.61 -8.63
N LEU A 468 -9.58 -26.81 -8.07
CA LEU A 468 -10.66 -27.77 -8.32
C LEU A 468 -11.64 -27.69 -7.16
N ARG A 469 -12.91 -27.42 -7.43
CA ARG A 469 -13.97 -27.22 -6.42
C ARG A 469 -14.85 -28.46 -6.33
N GLY A 470 -15.15 -28.91 -5.11
CA GLY A 470 -16.02 -30.07 -4.87
C GLY A 470 -17.09 -29.81 -3.81
N LYS A 471 -18.08 -30.71 -3.76
CA LYS A 471 -19.07 -30.79 -2.65
C LYS A 471 -18.35 -31.03 -1.31
N PHE A 472 -18.99 -30.67 -0.21
CA PHE A 472 -18.48 -30.96 1.13
C PHE A 472 -18.11 -32.44 1.32
N MET A 473 -17.04 -32.68 2.06
CA MET A 473 -16.73 -33.94 2.72
C MET A 473 -15.97 -33.65 4.02
N THR A 474 -16.01 -34.58 4.98
CA THR A 474 -15.27 -34.43 6.23
C THR A 474 -13.76 -34.47 5.98
N VAL A 475 -13.01 -33.88 6.92
CA VAL A 475 -11.54 -33.86 6.90
C VAL A 475 -10.96 -35.26 6.76
N ASP A 476 -11.51 -36.24 7.47
CA ASP A 476 -10.98 -37.61 7.46
C ASP A 476 -11.34 -38.37 6.18
N ALA A 477 -12.56 -38.20 5.64
CA ALA A 477 -12.90 -38.72 4.32
C ALA A 477 -12.03 -38.11 3.20
N ALA A 478 -11.63 -36.83 3.34
CA ALA A 478 -10.67 -36.20 2.43
C ALA A 478 -9.25 -36.78 2.57
N LYS A 479 -8.77 -37.04 3.79
CA LYS A 479 -7.49 -37.74 4.04
C LYS A 479 -7.50 -39.15 3.45
N GLU A 480 -8.58 -39.91 3.65
CA GLU A 480 -8.74 -41.28 3.14
C GLU A 480 -8.72 -41.29 1.61
N LYS A 481 -9.45 -40.39 0.95
CA LYS A 481 -9.43 -40.27 -0.52
C LYS A 481 -8.04 -39.88 -1.06
N LEU A 482 -7.33 -38.97 -0.39
CA LEU A 482 -5.95 -38.59 -0.77
C LEU A 482 -4.98 -39.78 -0.61
N LYS A 483 -5.05 -40.50 0.51
CA LYS A 483 -4.25 -41.73 0.73
C LYS A 483 -4.56 -42.82 -0.30
N ALA A 484 -5.84 -43.04 -0.61
CA ALA A 484 -6.27 -44.00 -1.63
C ALA A 484 -5.78 -43.63 -3.05
N ALA A 485 -5.60 -42.33 -3.34
CA ALA A 485 -5.00 -41.83 -4.58
C ALA A 485 -3.45 -41.84 -4.58
N GLY A 486 -2.83 -42.40 -3.54
CA GLY A 486 -1.37 -42.50 -3.42
C GLY A 486 -0.66 -41.21 -2.98
N PHE A 487 -1.37 -40.29 -2.30
CA PHE A 487 -0.76 -39.10 -1.70
C PHE A 487 -0.45 -39.30 -0.21
N GLU A 488 0.68 -38.77 0.22
CA GLU A 488 1.07 -38.67 1.63
C GLU A 488 0.46 -37.39 2.25
N ILE A 489 -0.06 -37.49 3.47
CA ILE A 489 -0.58 -36.33 4.22
C ILE A 489 0.52 -35.81 5.14
N ILE A 490 1.02 -34.61 4.84
CA ILE A 490 2.08 -33.95 5.61
C ILE A 490 1.53 -33.35 6.91
N THR A 491 0.39 -32.65 6.83
CA THR A 491 -0.27 -32.06 8.00
C THR A 491 -1.74 -31.74 7.74
N THR A 492 -2.47 -31.38 8.80
CA THR A 492 -3.84 -30.89 8.74
C THR A 492 -4.00 -29.79 9.78
N ALA A 493 -4.20 -28.55 9.33
CA ALA A 493 -4.16 -27.37 10.19
C ALA A 493 -5.43 -26.50 10.04
N PRO A 494 -6.06 -26.04 11.14
CA PRO A 494 -7.11 -25.04 11.07
C PRO A 494 -6.52 -23.69 10.65
N VAL A 495 -7.11 -23.06 9.64
CA VAL A 495 -6.62 -21.80 9.06
C VAL A 495 -7.04 -20.59 9.90
N ASN A 496 -8.15 -20.69 10.64
CA ASN A 496 -8.68 -19.60 11.46
C ASN A 496 -8.99 -20.02 12.91
N LYS A 497 -9.48 -19.08 13.73
CA LYS A 497 -9.83 -19.28 15.15
C LYS A 497 -11.02 -20.23 15.36
N LYS A 498 -11.99 -20.29 14.43
CA LYS A 498 -13.20 -21.12 14.54
C LYS A 498 -12.98 -22.59 14.18
N GLY A 499 -11.90 -22.91 13.46
CA GLY A 499 -11.65 -24.27 12.97
C GLY A 499 -12.60 -24.71 11.84
N ASP A 500 -13.42 -23.79 11.31
CA ASP A 500 -14.38 -24.07 10.25
C ASP A 500 -13.73 -24.20 8.85
N LEU A 501 -12.53 -23.61 8.70
CA LEU A 501 -11.62 -23.70 7.56
C LEU A 501 -10.41 -24.56 7.92
N ILE A 502 -10.26 -25.72 7.28
CA ILE A 502 -9.19 -26.68 7.57
C ILE A 502 -8.39 -26.97 6.30
N SER A 503 -7.07 -26.77 6.38
CA SER A 503 -6.12 -26.98 5.28
C SER A 503 -5.38 -28.30 5.49
N ILE A 504 -5.57 -29.24 4.57
CA ILE A 504 -4.84 -30.50 4.48
C ILE A 504 -3.70 -30.31 3.47
N VAL A 505 -2.46 -30.46 3.93
CA VAL A 505 -1.25 -30.36 3.08
C VAL A 505 -0.80 -31.78 2.72
N PHE A 506 -0.63 -32.06 1.43
CA PHE A 506 -0.33 -33.39 0.92
C PHE A 506 0.74 -33.37 -0.18
N THR A 507 1.39 -34.51 -0.42
CA THR A 507 2.48 -34.65 -1.40
C THR A 507 2.50 -36.04 -2.04
N ASP A 508 3.39 -36.22 -3.02
CA ASP A 508 3.90 -37.51 -3.45
C ASP A 508 5.35 -37.34 -3.95
N LYS A 509 6.02 -38.46 -4.24
CA LYS A 509 7.41 -38.47 -4.71
C LYS A 509 7.64 -37.65 -5.99
N SER A 510 6.66 -37.56 -6.90
CA SER A 510 6.79 -36.76 -8.11
C SER A 510 6.73 -35.25 -7.84
N LEU A 511 5.93 -34.81 -6.86
CA LEU A 511 5.96 -33.43 -6.37
C LEU A 511 7.31 -33.09 -5.71
N VAL A 512 7.83 -33.99 -4.86
CA VAL A 512 9.16 -33.81 -4.22
C VAL A 512 10.28 -33.72 -5.27
N THR A 513 10.36 -34.64 -6.22
CA THR A 513 11.41 -34.63 -7.25
C THR A 513 11.29 -33.43 -8.20
N MET A 514 10.07 -32.98 -8.56
CA MET A 514 9.89 -31.73 -9.30
C MET A 514 10.35 -30.49 -8.50
N ALA A 515 10.09 -30.48 -7.19
CA ALA A 515 10.42 -29.38 -6.30
C ALA A 515 11.91 -29.31 -5.91
N SER A 516 12.65 -30.41 -6.03
CA SER A 516 14.06 -30.57 -5.64
C SER A 516 15.06 -29.87 -6.58
N LYS A 517 14.62 -28.79 -7.25
CA LYS A 517 15.42 -27.91 -8.09
C LYS A 517 15.67 -26.59 -7.35
N ALA A 518 16.79 -25.93 -7.61
CA ALA A 518 17.19 -24.71 -6.90
C ALA A 518 16.10 -23.63 -6.92
N ASN A 519 15.70 -23.15 -5.73
CA ASN A 519 14.60 -22.21 -5.51
C ASN A 519 13.20 -22.70 -5.99
N ARG A 520 12.98 -24.00 -6.24
CA ARG A 520 11.68 -24.54 -6.70
C ARG A 520 10.87 -25.25 -5.62
N GLY A 521 11.40 -25.37 -4.41
CA GLY A 521 10.82 -26.17 -3.31
C GLY A 521 9.34 -25.89 -2.96
N PHE A 522 8.80 -24.72 -3.30
CA PHE A 522 7.40 -24.35 -3.02
C PHE A 522 6.34 -25.23 -3.68
N ILE A 523 6.68 -26.02 -4.71
CA ILE A 523 5.75 -27.00 -5.33
C ILE A 523 5.77 -28.39 -4.65
N ALA A 524 6.59 -28.60 -3.61
CA ALA A 524 6.73 -29.91 -2.98
C ALA A 524 5.45 -30.43 -2.31
N SER A 525 4.46 -29.58 -2.07
CA SER A 525 3.14 -29.98 -1.55
C SER A 525 1.99 -29.27 -2.26
N LEU A 526 0.89 -30.01 -2.41
CA LEU A 526 -0.42 -29.52 -2.83
C LEU A 526 -1.37 -29.49 -1.62
N ARG A 527 -2.54 -28.85 -1.78
CA ARG A 527 -3.39 -28.52 -0.63
C ARG A 527 -4.87 -28.71 -0.93
N LEU A 528 -5.60 -29.20 0.08
CA LEU A 528 -7.04 -29.35 0.07
C LEU A 528 -7.64 -28.53 1.23
N LEU A 529 -8.45 -27.54 0.91
CA LEU A 529 -9.30 -26.81 1.86
C LEU A 529 -10.60 -27.59 2.07
N VAL A 530 -10.99 -27.77 3.32
CA VAL A 530 -12.36 -28.10 3.73
C VAL A 530 -12.96 -26.85 4.36
N ASP A 531 -14.06 -26.32 3.80
CA ASP A 531 -14.87 -25.29 4.44
C ASP A 531 -16.18 -25.91 4.94
N THR A 532 -16.33 -25.96 6.26
CA THR A 532 -17.51 -26.51 6.95
C THR A 532 -18.67 -25.52 7.04
N GLN A 533 -18.40 -24.21 6.92
CA GLN A 533 -19.43 -23.17 6.86
C GLN A 533 -20.08 -23.15 5.47
N GLU A 534 -19.27 -23.00 4.43
CA GLU A 534 -19.74 -22.93 3.04
C GLU A 534 -20.04 -24.31 2.43
N LYS A 535 -19.73 -25.40 3.16
CA LYS A 535 -19.96 -26.80 2.76
C LYS A 535 -19.37 -27.13 1.38
N THR A 536 -18.10 -26.83 1.19
CA THR A 536 -17.34 -27.14 -0.04
C THR A 536 -15.94 -27.65 0.27
N ILE A 537 -15.28 -28.21 -0.75
CA ILE A 537 -13.82 -28.40 -0.76
C ILE A 537 -13.15 -27.65 -1.92
N SER A 538 -11.86 -27.35 -1.74
CA SER A 538 -11.00 -26.75 -2.76
C SER A 538 -9.65 -27.45 -2.82
N ILE A 539 -9.26 -27.99 -3.98
CA ILE A 539 -7.95 -28.60 -4.20
C ILE A 539 -7.12 -27.69 -5.10
N THR A 540 -5.88 -27.38 -4.73
CA THR A 540 -4.95 -26.63 -5.60
C THR A 540 -4.69 -27.39 -6.90
N ASN A 541 -4.90 -26.76 -8.06
CA ASN A 541 -4.69 -27.43 -9.35
C ASN A 541 -3.19 -27.67 -9.61
N PRO A 542 -2.72 -28.92 -9.78
CA PRO A 542 -1.31 -29.23 -10.02
C PRO A 542 -0.73 -28.53 -11.27
N LEU A 543 -1.48 -28.40 -12.37
CA LEU A 543 -0.98 -27.74 -13.59
C LEU A 543 -0.73 -26.25 -13.36
N TYR A 544 -1.63 -25.58 -12.63
CA TYR A 544 -1.51 -24.16 -12.32
C TYR A 544 -0.30 -23.91 -11.40
N MET A 545 -0.24 -24.64 -10.28
CA MET A 545 0.81 -24.45 -9.28
C MET A 545 2.19 -24.82 -9.83
N ALA A 546 2.31 -25.96 -10.52
CA ALA A 546 3.56 -26.37 -11.13
C ALA A 546 4.00 -25.40 -12.24
N LYS A 547 3.08 -24.90 -13.09
CA LYS A 547 3.46 -23.97 -14.16
C LYS A 547 3.93 -22.61 -13.65
N GLY A 548 3.32 -22.11 -12.57
CA GLY A 548 3.75 -20.88 -11.91
C GLY A 548 5.07 -21.01 -11.16
N PHE A 549 5.24 -22.06 -10.36
CA PHE A 549 6.40 -22.20 -9.48
C PHE A 549 7.64 -22.79 -10.17
N LEU A 550 7.47 -23.74 -11.09
CA LEU A 550 8.58 -24.31 -11.88
C LEU A 550 8.94 -23.41 -13.07
N GLN A 551 7.99 -22.69 -13.67
CA GLN A 551 8.23 -21.77 -14.79
C GLN A 551 8.79 -22.49 -16.04
N ASN A 552 10.12 -22.39 -16.24
CA ASN A 552 10.90 -23.08 -17.27
C ASN A 552 11.17 -24.55 -16.89
N ASP A 553 11.19 -24.86 -15.60
CA ASP A 553 11.44 -26.20 -15.04
C ASP A 553 10.22 -27.13 -15.10
N PHE A 554 9.11 -26.66 -15.69
CA PHE A 554 7.78 -27.27 -15.62
C PHE A 554 7.69 -28.60 -16.37
N ASP A 555 7.44 -29.66 -15.61
CA ASP A 555 7.12 -30.99 -16.11
C ASP A 555 5.59 -31.14 -16.28
N GLU A 556 5.13 -30.94 -17.51
CA GLU A 556 3.71 -31.10 -17.88
C GLU A 556 3.23 -32.55 -17.73
N THR A 557 4.12 -33.53 -17.89
CA THR A 557 3.76 -34.95 -17.88
C THR A 557 3.42 -35.40 -16.46
N ASN A 558 4.26 -35.07 -15.47
CA ASN A 558 3.99 -35.43 -14.09
C ASN A 558 2.90 -34.55 -13.46
N ALA A 559 2.80 -33.27 -13.81
CA ALA A 559 1.66 -32.43 -13.40
C ALA A 559 0.30 -33.01 -13.86
N ASN A 560 0.20 -33.51 -15.10
CA ASN A 560 -1.01 -34.17 -15.59
C ASN A 560 -1.28 -35.51 -14.90
N LYS A 561 -0.26 -36.34 -14.61
CA LYS A 561 -0.44 -37.59 -13.83
C LYS A 561 -0.97 -37.34 -12.41
N ILE A 562 -0.62 -36.22 -11.79
CA ILE A 562 -1.17 -35.80 -10.50
C ILE A 562 -2.64 -35.37 -10.65
N LEU A 563 -2.97 -34.58 -11.69
CA LEU A 563 -4.35 -34.18 -11.97
C LEU A 563 -5.26 -35.40 -12.19
N VAL A 564 -4.85 -36.35 -13.04
CA VAL A 564 -5.64 -37.55 -13.33
C VAL A 564 -5.94 -38.35 -12.06
N ARG A 565 -4.94 -38.60 -11.20
CA ARG A 565 -5.16 -39.29 -9.91
C ARG A 565 -6.14 -38.55 -9.00
N LEU A 566 -6.07 -37.21 -8.94
CA LEU A 566 -7.05 -36.42 -8.18
C LEU A 566 -8.46 -36.60 -8.76
N LEU A 567 -8.64 -36.48 -10.08
CA LEU A 567 -9.95 -36.63 -10.73
C LEU A 567 -10.54 -38.05 -10.60
N THR A 568 -9.70 -39.10 -10.58
CA THR A 568 -10.17 -40.49 -10.39
C THR A 568 -10.77 -40.73 -9.01
N HIS A 569 -10.22 -40.15 -7.94
CA HIS A 569 -10.70 -40.37 -6.56
C HIS A 569 -11.68 -39.29 -6.06
N PHE A 570 -11.61 -38.08 -6.64
CA PHE A 570 -12.50 -36.96 -6.38
C PHE A 570 -13.45 -36.74 -7.57
N THR A 571 -14.46 -37.61 -7.65
CA THR A 571 -15.64 -37.39 -8.50
C THR A 571 -16.36 -36.08 -8.13
N ASP A 572 -17.12 -35.52 -9.08
CA ASP A 572 -17.85 -34.25 -8.97
C ASP A 572 -16.99 -32.96 -8.79
N LEU A 573 -15.69 -33.01 -9.11
CA LEU A 573 -14.86 -31.79 -9.16
C LEU A 573 -15.23 -30.87 -10.34
N ASN A 574 -15.11 -29.57 -10.11
CA ASN A 574 -15.41 -28.50 -11.05
C ASN A 574 -14.26 -27.47 -11.10
N ASN A 575 -14.11 -26.75 -12.21
CA ASN A 575 -13.11 -25.68 -12.31
C ASN A 575 -13.51 -24.46 -11.46
N SER A 576 -12.54 -23.89 -10.75
CA SER A 576 -12.69 -22.57 -10.12
C SER A 576 -12.93 -21.46 -11.14
N LYS A 577 -13.65 -20.41 -10.74
CA LYS A 577 -13.69 -19.14 -11.49
C LYS A 577 -12.28 -18.52 -11.57
N ASP A 578 -11.52 -18.66 -10.48
CA ASP A 578 -10.09 -18.36 -10.36
C ASP A 578 -9.32 -18.99 -11.53
N SER A 579 -8.98 -18.20 -12.56
CA SER A 579 -8.41 -18.73 -13.81
C SER A 579 -7.59 -17.71 -14.61
N LEU A 580 -6.38 -18.10 -15.00
CA LEU A 580 -5.42 -17.26 -15.73
C LEU A 580 -5.02 -17.88 -17.07
N LYS A 581 -4.39 -17.09 -17.95
CA LYS A 581 -3.77 -17.58 -19.18
C LYS A 581 -2.57 -18.47 -18.83
N PHE A 582 -2.60 -19.75 -19.22
CA PHE A 582 -1.58 -20.74 -18.85
C PHE A 582 -0.15 -20.33 -19.26
N GLN A 583 -0.02 -19.74 -20.45
CA GLN A 583 1.26 -19.23 -20.98
C GLN A 583 1.87 -18.07 -20.17
N LEU A 584 1.08 -17.36 -19.36
CA LEU A 584 1.57 -16.24 -18.56
C LEU A 584 2.00 -16.64 -17.14
N LEU A 585 1.63 -17.82 -16.64
CA LEU A 585 1.98 -18.27 -15.29
C LEU A 585 3.50 -18.23 -14.99
N PRO A 586 4.41 -18.61 -15.91
CA PRO A 586 5.86 -18.50 -15.68
C PRO A 586 6.38 -17.07 -15.50
N LYS A 587 5.60 -16.07 -15.94
CA LYS A 587 5.91 -14.63 -15.85
C LYS A 587 4.82 -13.88 -15.06
N TYR A 588 4.14 -14.56 -14.14
CA TYR A 588 3.08 -13.92 -13.35
C TYR A 588 3.64 -12.74 -12.54
N GLN A 589 2.86 -11.67 -12.52
CA GLN A 589 3.03 -10.46 -11.74
C GLN A 589 1.61 -9.97 -11.46
N PHE A 590 1.32 -9.49 -10.25
CA PHE A 590 -0.03 -9.03 -9.94
C PHE A 590 -0.34 -7.71 -10.65
N MET A 591 0.54 -6.71 -10.47
CA MET A 591 0.53 -5.42 -11.15
C MET A 591 1.95 -5.05 -11.57
N LYS A 592 2.11 -4.16 -12.56
CA LYS A 592 3.43 -3.65 -12.97
C LYS A 592 4.17 -3.06 -11.76
N GLY A 593 5.37 -3.56 -11.48
CA GLY A 593 6.20 -3.09 -10.37
C GLY A 593 5.97 -3.84 -9.05
N MET A 594 5.08 -4.84 -9.00
CA MET A 594 4.99 -5.77 -7.88
C MET A 594 5.94 -6.97 -8.05
N PRO A 595 6.30 -7.68 -6.97
CA PRO A 595 7.19 -8.84 -7.01
C PRO A 595 6.75 -9.96 -7.96
N HIS A 596 7.74 -10.62 -8.57
CA HIS A 596 7.64 -11.91 -9.26
C HIS A 596 8.05 -13.06 -8.32
N PHE A 597 7.95 -14.31 -8.81
CA PHE A 597 8.39 -15.51 -8.08
C PHE A 597 9.87 -15.47 -7.66
N GLN A 598 10.71 -14.82 -8.47
CA GLN A 598 12.16 -14.70 -8.27
C GLN A 598 12.52 -13.73 -7.14
N ASP A 599 11.65 -12.77 -6.84
CA ASP A 599 11.86 -11.70 -5.87
C ASP A 599 11.54 -12.19 -4.45
N MET A 600 12.19 -13.29 -4.05
CA MET A 600 11.98 -13.97 -2.77
C MET A 600 12.56 -13.17 -1.60
N VAL A 601 11.81 -13.08 -0.51
CA VAL A 601 12.27 -12.44 0.72
C VAL A 601 13.05 -13.45 1.56
N GLU A 602 14.27 -13.10 1.94
CA GLU A 602 15.09 -13.87 2.89
C GLU A 602 14.72 -13.47 4.32
N VAL A 603 14.13 -14.39 5.08
CA VAL A 603 13.63 -14.15 6.45
C VAL A 603 14.61 -14.59 7.54
N ALA A 604 15.59 -15.43 7.19
CA ALA A 604 16.74 -15.76 8.02
C ALA A 604 17.86 -16.39 7.19
N SER A 605 19.10 -16.31 7.69
CA SER A 605 20.23 -17.09 7.17
C SER A 605 21.18 -17.55 8.27
N GLY A 606 21.84 -18.68 8.03
CA GLY A 606 22.72 -19.35 9.00
C GLY A 606 22.81 -20.85 8.76
N LYS A 607 23.73 -21.52 9.46
CA LYS A 607 23.92 -22.98 9.35
C LYS A 607 22.86 -23.76 10.14
N ASN A 608 22.40 -23.22 11.27
CA ASN A 608 21.59 -23.92 12.28
C ASN A 608 20.08 -23.64 12.16
N LEU A 609 19.59 -23.25 10.98
CA LEU A 609 18.17 -22.85 10.79
C LEU A 609 17.18 -23.97 11.13
N LEU A 610 17.51 -25.22 10.81
CA LEU A 610 16.67 -26.38 11.12
C LEU A 610 16.65 -26.73 12.62
N GLU A 611 17.69 -26.37 13.37
CA GLU A 611 17.75 -26.59 14.82
C GLU A 611 16.87 -25.57 15.56
N LYS A 612 16.97 -24.29 15.17
CA LYS A 612 16.16 -23.19 15.74
C LYS A 612 14.66 -23.45 15.71
N ILE A 613 14.17 -24.08 14.64
CA ILE A 613 12.74 -24.33 14.44
C ILE A 613 12.22 -25.63 15.07
N LYS A 614 13.10 -26.52 15.54
CA LYS A 614 12.76 -27.91 15.90
C LYS A 614 11.67 -28.02 16.98
N ASN A 615 11.61 -27.03 17.88
CA ASN A 615 10.65 -26.96 18.99
C ASN A 615 9.70 -25.75 18.88
N ASN A 616 9.57 -25.12 17.71
CA ASN A 616 8.78 -23.89 17.54
C ASN A 616 7.30 -24.21 17.27
N ASP A 617 6.39 -23.79 18.15
CA ASP A 617 4.95 -24.11 18.11
C ASP A 617 4.22 -23.60 16.85
N LYS A 618 4.81 -22.59 16.18
CA LYS A 618 4.29 -22.04 14.93
C LYS A 618 4.58 -22.94 13.74
N VAL A 619 5.55 -23.86 13.82
CA VAL A 619 5.90 -24.74 12.71
C VAL A 619 5.01 -25.98 12.73
N VAL A 620 4.10 -26.07 11.77
CA VAL A 620 3.06 -27.11 11.71
C VAL A 620 3.34 -28.22 10.69
N PHE A 621 4.41 -28.08 9.90
CA PHE A 621 5.07 -29.19 9.21
C PHE A 621 6.51 -28.87 8.79
N SER A 622 7.28 -29.92 8.51
CA SER A 622 8.58 -29.88 7.84
C SER A 622 8.66 -31.02 6.83
N GLN A 623 9.13 -30.73 5.61
CA GLN A 623 9.21 -31.65 4.48
C GLN A 623 10.59 -31.52 3.79
N THR A 624 11.45 -32.52 3.94
CA THR A 624 12.76 -32.57 3.27
C THR A 624 12.60 -32.97 1.80
N LEU A 625 13.43 -32.41 0.92
CA LEU A 625 13.44 -32.63 -0.52
C LEU A 625 14.66 -33.47 -0.96
N ASP A 626 14.62 -34.05 -2.18
CA ASP A 626 15.68 -34.92 -2.69
C ASP A 626 17.05 -34.21 -2.81
N ASN A 627 17.06 -32.87 -2.90
CA ASN A 627 18.27 -32.03 -2.92
C ASN A 627 18.75 -31.58 -1.52
N GLY A 628 18.14 -32.06 -0.44
CA GLY A 628 18.46 -31.68 0.94
C GLY A 628 17.91 -30.32 1.39
N ALA A 629 17.20 -29.58 0.54
CA ALA A 629 16.40 -28.44 0.98
C ALA A 629 15.18 -28.91 1.81
N THR A 630 14.59 -28.01 2.59
CA THR A 630 13.44 -28.33 3.45
C THR A 630 12.34 -27.28 3.26
N LEU A 631 11.13 -27.71 2.88
CA LEU A 631 9.93 -26.88 2.91
C LEU A 631 9.25 -27.02 4.28
N ILE A 632 9.09 -25.92 5.00
CA ILE A 632 8.32 -25.88 6.25
C ILE A 632 7.03 -25.08 6.07
N GLY A 633 6.02 -25.36 6.89
CA GLY A 633 4.78 -24.58 6.94
C GLY A 633 4.58 -23.94 8.31
N ILE A 634 4.29 -22.65 8.34
CA ILE A 634 4.08 -21.90 9.59
C ILE A 634 2.64 -21.41 9.79
N LYS A 635 2.25 -21.36 11.06
CA LYS A 635 1.01 -20.78 11.58
C LYS A 635 1.27 -19.31 11.89
N LEU A 636 0.85 -18.44 10.98
CA LEU A 636 0.90 -16.98 11.16
C LEU A 636 0.11 -16.55 12.42
N SER A 637 0.40 -15.36 12.94
CA SER A 637 -0.26 -14.81 14.14
C SER A 637 -1.78 -14.71 13.99
N LYS A 638 -2.50 -14.52 15.12
CA LYS A 638 -3.97 -14.39 15.14
C LYS A 638 -4.46 -13.34 14.13
N ARG A 639 -3.81 -12.17 14.16
CA ARG A 639 -4.12 -10.99 13.34
C ARG A 639 -3.79 -11.21 11.87
N THR A 640 -2.54 -11.56 11.55
CA THR A 640 -2.11 -11.75 10.15
C THR A 640 -3.04 -12.70 9.39
N ARG A 641 -3.35 -13.89 9.93
CA ARG A 641 -4.17 -14.88 9.20
C ARG A 641 -5.65 -14.53 8.98
N LYS A 642 -6.17 -13.48 9.63
CA LYS A 642 -7.55 -12.99 9.43
C LYS A 642 -7.77 -12.39 8.03
N PHE A 643 -6.72 -12.12 7.24
CA PHE A 643 -6.84 -11.62 5.85
C PHE A 643 -7.78 -12.47 4.97
N THR A 644 -7.83 -13.78 5.22
CA THR A 644 -8.72 -14.74 4.55
C THR A 644 -10.21 -14.48 4.76
N LYS A 645 -10.60 -13.71 5.79
CA LYS A 645 -11.96 -13.18 5.94
C LYS A 645 -12.22 -12.02 4.97
N ARG A 646 -11.25 -11.12 4.77
CA ARG A 646 -11.38 -9.87 4.00
C ARG A 646 -11.41 -10.12 2.48
N ILE A 647 -10.51 -10.97 1.97
CA ILE A 647 -10.39 -11.26 0.52
C ILE A 647 -11.05 -12.58 0.08
N GLY A 648 -11.80 -13.24 0.97
CA GLY A 648 -12.60 -14.42 0.66
C GLY A 648 -12.03 -15.75 1.17
N ARG A 649 -12.91 -16.59 1.70
CA ARG A 649 -12.59 -17.87 2.37
C ARG A 649 -12.00 -18.92 1.43
N ASN A 650 -12.43 -18.91 0.17
CA ASN A 650 -12.33 -20.02 -0.78
C ASN A 650 -10.90 -20.48 -1.11
N ASN A 651 -9.88 -19.62 -0.94
CA ASN A 651 -8.47 -19.92 -1.26
C ASN A 651 -7.58 -19.95 -0.01
N ALA A 652 -8.18 -19.95 1.20
CA ALA A 652 -7.49 -19.89 2.48
C ALA A 652 -6.48 -21.02 2.75
N ALA A 653 -6.54 -22.14 2.01
CA ALA A 653 -5.54 -23.21 2.06
C ALA A 653 -4.12 -22.77 1.64
N MET A 654 -3.91 -21.54 1.15
CA MET A 654 -2.56 -20.95 1.09
C MET A 654 -1.87 -20.85 2.47
N LEU A 655 -2.61 -21.02 3.56
CA LEU A 655 -2.07 -21.28 4.91
C LEU A 655 -2.15 -22.79 5.25
N PRO A 656 -1.20 -23.38 5.99
CA PRO A 656 -0.02 -22.79 6.64
C PRO A 656 0.97 -22.14 5.67
N TYR A 657 1.59 -21.03 6.05
CA TYR A 657 2.41 -20.24 5.12
C TYR A 657 3.76 -20.93 4.85
N PRO A 658 4.18 -21.13 3.58
CA PRO A 658 5.36 -21.90 3.27
C PRO A 658 6.66 -21.10 3.39
N ILE A 659 7.70 -21.70 3.97
CA ILE A 659 9.08 -21.19 3.98
C ILE A 659 10.01 -22.28 3.43
N LEU A 660 10.85 -21.93 2.46
CA LEU A 660 11.84 -22.83 1.87
C LEU A 660 13.21 -22.58 2.51
N ILE A 661 13.78 -23.58 3.15
CA ILE A 661 15.14 -23.57 3.71
C ILE A 661 16.05 -24.28 2.70
N GLU A 662 16.91 -23.52 2.03
CA GLU A 662 17.82 -24.00 0.99
C GLU A 662 19.17 -23.26 1.11
N ASN A 663 20.30 -23.97 0.99
CA ASN A 663 21.65 -23.41 1.00
C ASN A 663 21.95 -22.45 2.18
N GLY A 664 21.45 -22.77 3.38
CA GLY A 664 21.66 -21.96 4.60
C GLY A 664 20.83 -20.66 4.65
N LYS A 665 19.80 -20.53 3.80
CA LYS A 665 18.87 -19.40 3.76
C LYS A 665 17.43 -19.88 3.89
N ALA A 666 16.65 -19.25 4.76
CA ALA A 666 15.20 -19.38 4.80
C ALA A 666 14.57 -18.29 3.93
N LYS A 667 13.87 -18.71 2.87
CA LYS A 667 13.23 -17.83 1.89
C LYS A 667 11.72 -18.04 1.90
N ILE A 668 10.99 -16.96 1.63
CA ILE A 668 9.57 -17.00 1.28
C ILE A 668 9.38 -16.41 -0.12
N LEU A 669 8.37 -16.88 -0.83
CA LEU A 669 7.81 -16.09 -1.94
C LEU A 669 7.30 -14.78 -1.36
N ASP A 670 7.56 -13.63 -1.98
CA ASP A 670 7.07 -12.36 -1.45
C ASP A 670 5.55 -12.45 -1.19
N PRO A 671 5.04 -12.08 -0.01
CA PRO A 671 3.63 -12.22 0.32
C PRO A 671 2.67 -11.55 -0.68
N LYS A 672 3.08 -10.44 -1.31
CA LYS A 672 2.32 -9.69 -2.33
C LYS A 672 2.16 -10.55 -3.59
N TYR A 673 3.22 -11.26 -4.00
CA TYR A 673 3.16 -12.29 -5.07
C TYR A 673 2.36 -13.52 -4.63
N TYR A 674 2.59 -14.07 -3.44
CA TYR A 674 1.98 -15.34 -3.03
C TYR A 674 0.47 -15.21 -2.78
N ILE A 675 0.01 -14.13 -2.14
CA ILE A 675 -1.43 -13.86 -1.96
C ILE A 675 -2.11 -13.75 -3.33
N SER A 676 -1.59 -12.91 -4.23
CA SER A 676 -2.21 -12.65 -5.54
C SER A 676 -2.16 -13.87 -6.48
N PHE A 677 -1.09 -14.66 -6.45
CA PHE A 677 -1.01 -15.91 -7.22
C PHE A 677 -2.00 -16.97 -6.71
N MET A 678 -2.25 -17.03 -5.39
CA MET A 678 -3.25 -17.91 -4.78
C MET A 678 -4.68 -17.34 -4.85
N TYR A 679 -4.85 -16.05 -5.10
CA TYR A 679 -6.13 -15.37 -5.35
C TYR A 679 -6.09 -14.63 -6.71
N PRO A 680 -6.07 -15.35 -7.85
CA PRO A 680 -5.78 -14.73 -9.16
C PRO A 680 -6.89 -13.83 -9.73
N LEU A 681 -8.02 -13.69 -9.05
CA LEU A 681 -9.08 -12.73 -9.37
C LEU A 681 -9.14 -11.55 -8.39
N LEU A 682 -8.23 -11.49 -7.42
CA LEU A 682 -8.13 -10.40 -6.45
C LEU A 682 -7.95 -9.06 -7.18
N THR A 683 -8.77 -8.07 -6.85
CA THR A 683 -8.64 -6.72 -7.38
C THR A 683 -7.66 -5.90 -6.55
N MET A 684 -7.17 -4.78 -7.09
CA MET A 684 -6.39 -3.83 -6.28
C MET A 684 -7.19 -3.28 -5.10
N SER A 685 -8.50 -3.05 -5.26
CA SER A 685 -9.35 -2.56 -4.18
C SER A 685 -9.40 -3.55 -3.01
N GLU A 686 -9.59 -4.85 -3.30
CA GLU A 686 -9.56 -5.92 -2.29
C GLU A 686 -8.15 -6.09 -1.69
N PHE A 687 -7.08 -6.01 -2.50
CA PHE A 687 -5.71 -6.05 -1.99
C PHE A 687 -5.40 -4.88 -1.05
N MET A 688 -5.91 -3.68 -1.32
CA MET A 688 -5.75 -2.54 -0.41
C MET A 688 -6.41 -2.76 0.96
N THR A 689 -7.48 -3.57 1.05
CA THR A 689 -8.07 -3.97 2.34
C THR A 689 -7.16 -4.88 3.18
N ILE A 690 -6.04 -5.35 2.63
CA ILE A 690 -5.04 -6.18 3.31
C ILE A 690 -3.61 -5.64 3.09
N ALA A 691 -3.44 -4.36 2.77
CA ALA A 691 -2.14 -3.77 2.41
C ALA A 691 -1.05 -3.94 3.49
N THR A 692 -1.44 -4.01 4.77
CA THR A 692 -0.57 -4.22 5.94
C THR A 692 -0.21 -5.70 6.19
N VAL A 693 -0.95 -6.64 5.59
CA VAL A 693 -0.79 -8.08 5.82
C VAL A 693 0.52 -8.62 5.24
N PRO A 694 0.97 -8.26 4.02
CA PRO A 694 2.25 -8.70 3.49
C PRO A 694 3.43 -8.51 4.45
N ASP A 695 3.62 -7.31 4.97
CA ASP A 695 4.80 -7.01 5.78
C ASP A 695 4.64 -7.59 7.21
N ALA A 696 3.40 -7.83 7.68
CA ALA A 696 3.12 -8.65 8.85
C ALA A 696 3.45 -10.14 8.64
N MET A 697 3.25 -10.69 7.44
CA MET A 697 3.65 -12.08 7.10
C MET A 697 5.18 -12.23 7.09
N VAL A 698 5.93 -11.24 6.59
CA VAL A 698 7.40 -11.22 6.70
C VAL A 698 7.82 -11.23 8.17
N LYS A 699 7.26 -10.32 8.99
CA LYS A 699 7.55 -10.21 10.43
C LYS A 699 7.20 -11.50 11.19
N ASP A 700 6.08 -12.17 10.87
CA ASP A 700 5.71 -13.47 11.43
C ASP A 700 6.70 -14.59 11.03
N CYS A 701 7.21 -14.58 9.79
CA CYS A 701 8.22 -15.54 9.34
C CYS A 701 9.58 -15.33 10.00
N GLU A 702 10.04 -14.08 10.14
CA GLU A 702 11.26 -13.76 10.91
C GLU A 702 11.15 -14.21 12.38
N LYS A 703 9.97 -14.00 13.01
CA LYS A 703 9.66 -14.41 14.39
C LYS A 703 9.68 -15.95 14.61
N VAL A 704 9.98 -16.77 13.59
CA VAL A 704 10.19 -18.23 13.69
C VAL A 704 11.68 -18.61 13.80
N PHE A 705 12.60 -17.75 13.38
CA PHE A 705 14.05 -17.99 13.39
C PHE A 705 14.83 -17.09 14.35
N LYS A 706 14.13 -16.36 15.23
CA LYS A 706 14.74 -15.58 16.31
C LYS A 706 14.92 -16.49 17.52
#